data_AF-A0A6V8H1Q9-F1
#
_entry.id   AF-A0A6V8H1Q9-F1
#
_cell.length_a   1.000
_cell.length_b   1.000
_cell.length_c   1.000
_cell.angle_alpha   90.00
_cell.angle_beta   90.00
_cell.angle_gamma   90.00
#
_symmetry.space_group_name_H-M   'P 1'
#
loop_
_entity.id
_entity.type
_entity.pdbx_description
1 polymer ?
#
loop_
_entity_poly.entity_id
_entity_poly.type
_entity_poly.pdbx_seq_one_letter_code
_entity_poly.pdbx_strand_id
1 'polypeptide(L)'
;MEPSIEHTYRLFGHLWLESPEKYLPAEDLKTLRQLEPLILELENRHVPVPNFDLETNFKTFVELEQEVWRSLNVERPQEFLLRPSGTIHAPIACHLNNPTFYTSNPSAQEVYDISNPSICQVSKAGFSSGNAFIFDHIARRDLSEDVRLFYNDELITVHEDFMLSLRRAMTAKIEVCWGKEVCIRMKKLLKLAPLRLWGEFKDVELWLEFDHDNVIRIIVFANHPQYFMYSTGDRFRQTEGRKQDIILSVAAKMANLTIMQNFYEVHHKPSTYGRLKRHELELVKKLEADADTQLKAAFPTKYSDIELIAAKYTEARERLTMSQTIRAGSEQESQWRLNQFCEITQSLSRAATKVCEDELGYPIKRQDAALFVLKSRYWSHSSEWHDLPTPLVEWIQHQDGLKIDGKPISSTDELVTAYYLLRRRNDSYRINPQNPLDILLRVAFMAGCGRPDCGETFAQFIPTDPHREYKRASSARLQKSKNAEWSEYLLRSSAEEREGLRQVVEIICTSCKTQTLRDDAPRWTTENPARYVRPRRACKGCGKNLNQSASVVPAREPVTYWEPVDVSIPTISSSALSAMWSQLKAAGCDPTQYPRRPDIYWSKYNNLEKARMLQGGGSMTVTEVNVESTDDIKAEPKLPTGRRAYAKSRLRPRTVHSMLNE
;
A
#
# COMPACT_ATOMS: atom_id res chain seq x y z
N MET A 1 -26.98 14.34 -34.78
CA MET A 1 -27.92 14.34 -33.64
C MET A 1 -27.82 12.96 -33.03
N GLU A 2 -27.10 12.82 -31.92
CA GLU A 2 -27.17 11.58 -31.13
C GLU A 2 -28.60 11.43 -30.60
N PRO A 3 -29.22 10.24 -30.69
CA PRO A 3 -30.55 10.05 -30.15
C PRO A 3 -30.49 10.28 -28.63
N SER A 4 -31.30 11.19 -28.11
CA SER A 4 -31.45 11.38 -26.67
C SER A 4 -31.79 10.03 -26.04
N ILE A 5 -30.96 9.55 -25.13
CA ILE A 5 -31.21 8.31 -24.39
C ILE A 5 -32.51 8.51 -23.60
N GLU A 6 -33.59 7.89 -24.08
CA GLU A 6 -34.92 8.04 -23.49
C GLU A 6 -35.00 7.12 -22.25
N HIS A 7 -34.96 7.73 -21.07
CA HIS A 7 -35.10 7.04 -19.79
C HIS A 7 -36.60 6.78 -19.54
N THR A 8 -37.11 5.67 -20.08
CA THR A 8 -38.55 5.37 -20.10
C THR A 8 -39.04 4.49 -18.94
N TYR A 9 -38.13 3.88 -18.17
CA TYR A 9 -38.46 2.94 -17.11
C TYR A 9 -38.25 3.55 -15.73
N ARG A 10 -39.33 3.75 -14.96
CA ARG A 10 -39.26 4.24 -13.57
C ARG A 10 -39.12 3.06 -12.61
N LEU A 11 -38.00 2.97 -11.89
CA LEU A 11 -37.77 1.89 -10.92
C LEU A 11 -38.31 2.23 -9.53
N PHE A 12 -37.94 3.39 -8.96
CA PHE A 12 -38.37 3.83 -7.63
C PHE A 12 -38.15 5.33 -7.48
N GLY A 13 -39.10 6.07 -6.90
CA GLY A 13 -39.00 7.52 -6.74
C GLY A 13 -38.77 8.21 -8.09
N HIS A 14 -37.71 9.03 -8.15
CA HIS A 14 -37.27 9.70 -9.39
C HIS A 14 -36.09 9.01 -10.08
N LEU A 15 -35.84 7.73 -9.77
CA LEU A 15 -34.86 6.93 -10.50
C LEU A 15 -35.49 6.38 -11.79
N TRP A 16 -35.12 6.99 -12.91
CA TRP A 16 -35.48 6.57 -14.25
C TRP A 16 -34.27 5.92 -14.93
N LEU A 17 -34.52 4.81 -15.62
CA LEU A 17 -33.57 3.98 -16.32
C LEU A 17 -34.02 3.81 -17.77
N GLU A 18 -33.12 3.35 -18.63
CA GLU A 18 -33.44 2.93 -19.99
C GLU A 18 -34.36 1.70 -19.99
N SER A 19 -35.05 1.45 -21.10
CA SER A 19 -35.94 0.27 -21.23
C SER A 19 -35.19 -1.03 -20.95
N PRO A 20 -35.60 -1.83 -19.95
CA PRO A 20 -34.87 -3.01 -19.53
C PRO A 20 -34.78 -4.07 -20.63
N GLU A 21 -35.78 -4.17 -21.52
CA GLU A 21 -35.82 -5.12 -22.64
C GLU A 21 -34.64 -4.97 -23.61
N LYS A 22 -34.03 -3.78 -23.66
CA LYS A 22 -32.88 -3.49 -24.54
C LYS A 22 -31.54 -3.77 -23.87
N TYR A 23 -31.48 -3.80 -22.54
CA TYR A 23 -30.22 -3.81 -21.78
C TYR A 23 -30.02 -5.03 -20.91
N LEU A 24 -31.10 -5.72 -20.51
CA LEU A 24 -31.04 -6.88 -19.64
C LEU A 24 -31.22 -8.20 -20.42
N PRO A 25 -30.49 -9.27 -20.05
CA PRO A 25 -30.76 -10.61 -20.56
C PRO A 25 -32.10 -11.16 -20.04
N ALA A 26 -32.62 -12.20 -20.68
CA ALA A 26 -33.95 -12.76 -20.40
C ALA A 26 -34.15 -13.20 -18.93
N GLU A 27 -33.12 -13.78 -18.29
CA GLU A 27 -33.19 -14.20 -16.88
C GLU A 27 -33.24 -13.01 -15.91
N ASP A 28 -32.47 -11.95 -16.18
CA ASP A 28 -32.49 -10.73 -15.38
C ASP A 28 -33.83 -9.99 -15.56
N LEU A 29 -34.40 -9.99 -16.78
CA LEU A 29 -35.75 -9.49 -17.04
C LEU A 29 -36.82 -10.25 -16.27
N LYS A 30 -36.71 -11.58 -16.21
CA LYS A 30 -37.63 -12.42 -15.44
C LYS A 30 -37.54 -12.10 -13.94
N THR A 31 -36.33 -11.93 -13.43
CA THR A 31 -36.08 -11.55 -12.04
C THR A 31 -36.63 -10.15 -11.74
N LEU A 32 -36.39 -9.18 -12.62
CA LEU A 32 -36.92 -7.82 -12.49
C LEU A 32 -38.45 -7.83 -12.43
N ARG A 33 -39.13 -8.55 -13.33
CA ARG A 33 -40.60 -8.68 -13.34
C ARG A 33 -41.17 -9.31 -12.06
N GLN A 34 -40.40 -10.17 -11.38
CA GLN A 34 -40.80 -10.72 -10.07
C GLN A 34 -40.63 -9.69 -8.94
N LEU A 35 -39.61 -8.83 -9.03
CA LEU A 35 -39.32 -7.81 -8.01
C LEU A 35 -40.15 -6.53 -8.18
N GLU A 36 -40.52 -6.16 -9.40
CA GLU A 36 -41.35 -4.99 -9.75
C GLU A 36 -42.55 -4.77 -8.82
N PRO A 37 -43.46 -5.75 -8.63
CA PRO A 37 -44.60 -5.56 -7.75
C PRO A 37 -44.20 -5.31 -6.30
N LEU A 38 -43.12 -5.94 -5.81
CA LEU A 38 -42.64 -5.78 -4.44
C LEU A 38 -41.98 -4.41 -4.22
N ILE A 39 -41.24 -3.90 -5.22
CA ILE A 39 -40.64 -2.57 -5.21
C ILE A 39 -41.72 -1.50 -5.23
N LEU A 40 -42.75 -1.67 -6.08
CA LEU A 40 -43.89 -0.78 -6.16
C LEU A 40 -44.71 -0.79 -4.86
N GLU A 41 -44.89 -1.97 -4.25
CA GLU A 41 -45.56 -2.10 -2.95
C GLU A 41 -44.75 -1.36 -1.86
N LEU A 42 -43.43 -1.56 -1.80
CA LEU A 42 -42.56 -0.80 -0.89
C LEU A 42 -42.74 0.70 -1.08
N GLU A 43 -42.74 1.21 -2.31
CA GLU A 43 -42.89 2.65 -2.59
C GLU A 43 -44.21 3.22 -2.06
N ASN A 44 -45.31 2.48 -2.24
CA ASN A 44 -46.66 2.90 -1.84
C ASN A 44 -47.00 2.60 -0.37
N ARG A 45 -46.25 1.69 0.28
CA ARG A 45 -46.48 1.31 1.67
C ARG A 45 -46.39 2.53 2.58
N HIS A 46 -47.48 2.84 3.26
CA HIS A 46 -47.42 3.77 4.39
C HIS A 46 -46.74 3.05 5.55
N VAL A 47 -45.58 3.55 5.96
CA VAL A 47 -44.95 3.10 7.19
C VAL A 47 -45.71 3.82 8.31
N PRO A 48 -46.52 3.12 9.13
CA PRO A 48 -47.18 3.78 10.25
C PRO A 48 -46.10 4.40 11.13
N VAL A 49 -46.30 5.66 11.53
CA VAL A 49 -45.40 6.33 12.48
C VAL A 49 -45.38 5.47 13.73
N PRO A 50 -44.29 4.73 14.00
CA PRO A 50 -44.25 3.91 15.19
C PRO A 50 -44.26 4.84 16.40
N ASN A 51 -44.90 4.43 17.49
CA ASN A 51 -44.74 5.09 18.79
C ASN A 51 -43.34 4.78 19.33
N PHE A 52 -42.32 5.30 18.63
CA PHE A 52 -40.92 5.10 18.91
C PHE A 52 -40.36 6.38 19.51
N ASP A 53 -40.13 6.35 20.81
CA ASP A 53 -39.42 7.42 21.49
C ASP A 53 -37.91 7.18 21.41
N LEU A 54 -37.25 7.94 20.53
CA LEU A 54 -35.81 7.85 20.33
C LEU A 54 -35.02 8.12 21.62
N GLU A 55 -35.51 9.02 22.47
CA GLU A 55 -34.80 9.39 23.70
C GLU A 55 -34.84 8.25 24.72
N THR A 56 -36.04 7.70 24.96
CA THR A 56 -36.19 6.54 25.85
C THR A 56 -35.40 5.33 25.35
N ASN A 57 -35.46 5.02 24.05
CA ASN A 57 -34.70 3.89 23.48
C ASN A 57 -33.19 4.11 23.57
N PHE A 58 -32.71 5.33 23.33
CA PHE A 58 -31.29 5.64 23.48
C PHE A 58 -30.84 5.53 24.93
N LYS A 59 -31.64 5.99 25.89
CA LYS A 59 -31.35 5.83 27.32
C LYS A 59 -31.27 4.35 27.72
N THR A 60 -32.21 3.52 27.27
CA THR A 60 -32.14 2.06 27.50
C THR A 60 -30.88 1.44 26.90
N PHE A 61 -30.50 1.85 25.69
CA PHE A 61 -29.24 1.42 25.07
C PHE A 61 -28.01 1.82 25.91
N VAL A 62 -27.96 3.06 26.42
CA VAL A 62 -26.87 3.52 27.29
C VAL A 62 -26.76 2.65 28.55
N GLU A 63 -27.88 2.37 29.20
CA GLU A 63 -27.92 1.54 30.42
C GLU A 63 -27.41 0.11 30.15
N LEU A 64 -27.86 -0.51 29.06
CA LEU A 64 -27.43 -1.86 28.66
C LEU A 64 -25.94 -1.90 28.29
N GLU A 65 -25.47 -0.92 27.53
CA GLU A 65 -24.07 -0.86 27.09
C GLU A 65 -23.12 -0.67 28.29
N GLN A 66 -23.50 0.18 29.24
CA GLN A 66 -22.76 0.36 30.48
C GLN A 66 -22.76 -0.90 31.36
N GLU A 67 -23.84 -1.67 31.39
CA GLU A 67 -23.88 -2.95 32.10
C GLU A 67 -22.86 -3.95 31.51
N VAL A 68 -22.76 -4.03 30.18
CA VAL A 68 -21.77 -4.91 29.53
C VAL A 68 -20.34 -4.47 29.84
N TRP A 69 -20.03 -3.17 29.85
CA TRP A 69 -18.68 -2.74 30.28
C TRP A 69 -18.41 -3.02 31.76
N ARG A 70 -19.40 -2.83 32.63
CA ARG A 70 -19.28 -3.15 34.07
C ARG A 70 -19.05 -4.64 34.30
N SER A 71 -19.64 -5.52 33.50
CA SER A 71 -19.36 -6.97 33.57
C SER A 71 -17.90 -7.32 33.22
N LEU A 72 -17.26 -6.47 32.40
CA LEU A 72 -15.83 -6.51 32.08
C LEU A 72 -14.95 -5.79 33.11
N ASN A 73 -15.51 -5.39 34.27
CA ASN A 73 -14.84 -4.64 35.34
C ASN A 73 -14.26 -3.29 34.89
N VAL A 74 -14.88 -2.65 33.89
CA VAL A 74 -14.47 -1.34 33.39
C VAL A 74 -15.67 -0.41 33.33
N GLU A 75 -15.51 0.82 33.80
CA GLU A 75 -16.51 1.87 33.62
C GLU A 75 -16.05 2.79 32.49
N ARG A 76 -16.90 2.96 31.46
CA ARG A 76 -16.62 3.84 30.33
C ARG A 76 -17.54 5.06 30.34
N PRO A 77 -17.04 6.27 30.01
CA PRO A 77 -17.86 7.47 30.01
C PRO A 77 -19.04 7.39 29.05
N GLN A 78 -20.24 7.75 29.53
CA GLN A 78 -21.47 7.78 28.74
C GLN A 78 -21.50 8.94 27.73
N GLU A 79 -20.74 10.01 27.96
CA GLU A 79 -20.67 11.15 27.03
C GLU A 79 -20.09 10.79 25.65
N PHE A 80 -19.48 9.60 25.53
CA PHE A 80 -18.97 9.07 24.27
C PHE A 80 -19.96 8.17 23.55
N LEU A 81 -21.17 7.96 24.09
CA LEU A 81 -22.28 7.34 23.38
C LEU A 81 -23.04 8.40 22.60
N LEU A 82 -23.29 8.15 21.31
CA LEU A 82 -23.85 9.14 20.40
C LEU A 82 -25.27 8.76 20.01
N ARG A 83 -26.19 9.71 20.21
CA ARG A 83 -27.56 9.63 19.73
C ARG A 83 -27.59 9.83 18.21
N PRO A 84 -28.43 9.10 17.48
CA PRO A 84 -28.72 9.36 16.08
C PRO A 84 -29.15 10.81 15.85
N SER A 85 -28.85 11.35 14.67
CA SER A 85 -29.18 12.72 14.28
C SER A 85 -30.20 12.77 13.15
N GLY A 86 -30.99 13.83 13.13
CA GLY A 86 -32.09 14.00 12.19
C GLY A 86 -33.37 13.30 12.64
N THR A 87 -34.42 13.37 11.82
CA THR A 87 -35.72 12.78 12.12
C THR A 87 -35.81 11.34 11.64
N ILE A 88 -36.41 10.45 12.44
CA ILE A 88 -36.74 9.08 12.01
C ILE A 88 -37.69 9.06 10.78
N HIS A 89 -38.32 10.20 10.48
CA HIS A 89 -39.19 10.40 9.33
C HIS A 89 -38.47 10.86 8.06
N ALA A 90 -37.14 10.92 8.08
CA ALA A 90 -36.37 11.36 6.92
C ALA A 90 -36.61 10.41 5.73
N PRO A 91 -36.60 10.93 4.48
CA PRO A 91 -36.81 10.11 3.30
C PRO A 91 -35.67 9.12 3.05
N ILE A 92 -34.48 9.41 3.59
CA ILE A 92 -33.28 8.58 3.47
C ILE A 92 -32.57 8.45 4.81
N ALA A 93 -31.85 7.35 4.99
CA ALA A 93 -30.95 7.13 6.11
C ALA A 93 -29.47 7.05 5.67
N CYS A 94 -28.55 7.53 6.50
CA CYS A 94 -27.12 7.34 6.37
C CYS A 94 -26.60 6.54 7.56
N HIS A 95 -26.05 5.37 7.28
CA HIS A 95 -25.57 4.41 8.27
C HIS A 95 -24.05 4.29 8.17
N LEU A 96 -23.34 4.73 9.21
CA LEU A 96 -21.88 4.73 9.30
C LEU A 96 -21.37 3.66 10.27
N ASN A 97 -20.05 3.48 10.37
CA ASN A 97 -19.47 2.40 11.18
C ASN A 97 -19.49 2.72 12.68
N ASN A 98 -18.71 3.73 13.08
CA ASN A 98 -18.61 4.21 14.45
C ASN A 98 -18.01 5.62 14.44
N PRO A 99 -18.39 6.49 15.38
CA PRO A 99 -17.74 7.77 15.54
C PRO A 99 -16.35 7.59 16.18
N THR A 100 -15.44 8.52 15.91
CA THR A 100 -14.11 8.57 16.57
C THR A 100 -14.00 9.82 17.45
N PHE A 101 -12.94 9.89 18.26
CA PHE A 101 -12.61 11.09 19.03
C PHE A 101 -12.18 12.27 18.15
N TYR A 102 -11.90 12.05 16.86
CA TYR A 102 -11.39 13.07 15.94
C TYR A 102 -12.49 14.06 15.52
N THR A 103 -12.78 14.99 16.42
CA THR A 103 -13.75 16.08 16.33
C THR A 103 -13.28 17.27 17.18
N SER A 104 -13.79 18.47 16.90
CA SER A 104 -13.57 19.65 17.73
C SER A 104 -14.24 19.55 19.11
N ASN A 105 -15.32 18.77 19.26
CA ASN A 105 -16.01 18.55 20.52
C ASN A 105 -16.31 17.05 20.75
N PRO A 106 -15.36 16.29 21.33
CA PRO A 106 -15.54 14.87 21.61
C PRO A 106 -16.70 14.54 22.57
N SER A 107 -17.13 15.48 23.40
CA SER A 107 -18.24 15.30 24.35
C SER A 107 -19.61 15.58 23.72
N ALA A 108 -19.68 15.95 22.44
CA ALA A 108 -20.94 16.06 21.73
C ALA A 108 -21.58 14.66 21.58
N GLN A 109 -22.80 14.51 22.08
CA GLN A 109 -23.55 13.25 22.13
C GLN A 109 -24.48 13.04 20.92
N GLU A 110 -24.19 13.67 19.79
CA GLU A 110 -24.93 13.49 18.54
C GLU A 110 -23.98 13.11 17.41
N VAL A 111 -24.45 12.22 16.53
CA VAL A 111 -23.69 11.73 15.37
C VAL A 111 -23.35 12.86 14.39
N TYR A 112 -24.29 13.77 14.13
CA TYR A 112 -24.11 14.83 13.14
C TYR A 112 -23.23 15.98 13.67
N ASP A 113 -21.93 15.79 13.53
CA ASP A 113 -20.90 16.76 13.88
C ASP A 113 -20.01 17.06 12.67
N ILE A 114 -20.20 18.23 12.05
CA ILE A 114 -19.44 18.65 10.86
C ILE A 114 -17.95 18.92 11.11
N SER A 115 -17.51 18.96 12.36
CA SER A 115 -16.08 18.99 12.69
C SER A 115 -15.43 17.61 12.59
N ASN A 116 -16.23 16.54 12.67
CA ASN A 116 -15.78 15.20 12.31
C ASN A 116 -15.55 15.11 10.78
N PRO A 117 -14.39 14.63 10.32
CA PRO A 117 -14.06 14.64 8.91
C PRO A 117 -14.95 13.77 8.01
N SER A 118 -15.43 12.63 8.51
CA SER A 118 -16.36 11.76 7.76
C SER A 118 -17.73 12.40 7.63
N ILE A 119 -18.28 12.91 8.74
CA ILE A 119 -19.60 13.55 8.74
C ILE A 119 -19.59 14.84 7.92
N CYS A 120 -18.50 15.61 7.95
CA CYS A 120 -18.33 16.78 7.09
C CYS A 120 -18.46 16.42 5.60
N GLN A 121 -17.88 15.28 5.18
CA GLN A 121 -18.01 14.81 3.81
C GLN A 121 -19.42 14.33 3.48
N VAL A 122 -20.07 13.57 4.37
CA VAL A 122 -21.49 13.15 4.21
C VAL A 122 -22.39 14.37 4.03
N SER A 123 -22.19 15.39 4.87
CA SER A 123 -22.87 16.70 4.78
C SER A 123 -22.64 17.39 3.44
N LYS A 124 -21.38 17.53 3.01
CA LYS A 124 -21.04 18.19 1.73
C LYS A 124 -21.48 17.40 0.50
N ALA A 125 -21.59 16.08 0.60
CA ALA A 125 -22.16 15.22 -0.42
C ALA A 125 -23.69 15.38 -0.53
N GLY A 126 -24.34 16.11 0.39
CA GLY A 126 -25.76 16.48 0.33
C GLY A 126 -26.64 15.82 1.40
N PHE A 127 -26.06 15.09 2.36
CA PHE A 127 -26.81 14.40 3.41
C PHE A 127 -26.55 15.05 4.77
N SER A 128 -27.56 15.72 5.31
CA SER A 128 -27.52 16.44 6.58
C SER A 128 -28.60 15.92 7.53
N SER A 129 -28.52 16.23 8.82
CA SER A 129 -29.59 15.91 9.77
C SER A 129 -30.94 16.55 9.42
N GLY A 130 -30.98 17.55 8.53
CA GLY A 130 -32.22 18.15 8.05
C GLY A 130 -32.95 17.36 6.96
N ASN A 131 -32.27 16.45 6.25
CA ASN A 131 -32.84 15.68 5.14
C ASN A 131 -32.54 14.17 5.19
N ALA A 132 -31.70 13.72 6.12
CA ALA A 132 -31.33 12.33 6.32
C ALA A 132 -31.37 11.98 7.80
N PHE A 133 -31.75 10.74 8.11
CA PHE A 133 -31.57 10.14 9.43
C PHE A 133 -30.17 9.53 9.50
N ILE A 134 -29.32 9.99 10.40
CA ILE A 134 -27.89 9.64 10.43
C ILE A 134 -27.58 8.91 11.73
N PHE A 135 -27.08 7.69 11.62
CA PHE A 135 -26.72 6.85 12.75
C PHE A 135 -25.48 6.00 12.45
N ASP A 136 -24.86 5.50 13.52
CA ASP A 136 -23.70 4.61 13.46
C ASP A 136 -24.12 3.17 13.82
N HIS A 137 -23.39 2.21 13.27
CA HIS A 137 -23.51 0.80 13.61
C HIS A 137 -23.10 0.53 15.05
N ILE A 138 -21.99 1.15 15.47
CA ILE A 138 -21.50 1.18 16.85
C ILE A 138 -21.60 2.63 17.34
N ALA A 139 -22.59 2.90 18.18
CA ALA A 139 -22.93 4.23 18.67
C ALA A 139 -22.00 4.74 19.79
N ARG A 140 -20.71 4.38 19.79
CA ARG A 140 -19.69 4.82 20.76
C ARG A 140 -18.46 5.42 20.06
N ARG A 141 -17.94 6.53 20.58
CA ARG A 141 -16.64 7.06 20.15
C ARG A 141 -15.53 6.11 20.56
N ASP A 142 -14.82 5.61 19.58
CA ASP A 142 -13.59 4.85 19.75
C ASP A 142 -12.79 4.85 18.45
N LEU A 143 -11.54 4.42 18.52
CA LEU A 143 -10.80 4.07 17.31
C LEU A 143 -11.48 2.87 16.66
N SER A 144 -11.83 2.99 15.37
CA SER A 144 -12.49 1.91 14.62
C SER A 144 -11.66 0.63 14.60
N GLU A 145 -10.34 0.74 14.70
CA GLU A 145 -9.43 -0.41 14.77
C GLU A 145 -9.61 -1.16 16.09
N ASP A 146 -9.74 -0.44 17.20
CA ASP A 146 -9.94 -1.00 18.53
C ASP A 146 -11.31 -1.64 18.67
N VAL A 147 -12.36 -1.02 18.13
CA VAL A 147 -13.70 -1.61 18.08
C VAL A 147 -13.64 -2.97 17.39
N ARG A 148 -12.96 -3.06 16.24
CA ARG A 148 -12.82 -4.31 15.50
C ARG A 148 -11.98 -5.35 16.25
N LEU A 149 -10.92 -4.91 16.93
CA LEU A 149 -9.99 -5.80 17.59
C LEU A 149 -10.53 -6.32 18.90
N PHE A 150 -11.19 -5.49 19.71
CA PHE A 150 -11.48 -5.81 21.11
C PHE A 150 -12.94 -6.12 21.39
N TYR A 151 -13.90 -5.48 20.73
CA TYR A 151 -15.31 -5.66 21.07
C TYR A 151 -15.71 -7.13 20.83
N ASN A 152 -16.25 -7.75 21.87
CA ASN A 152 -16.78 -9.11 21.83
C ASN A 152 -18.23 -9.12 21.34
N ASP A 153 -18.79 -10.31 21.15
CA ASP A 153 -20.15 -10.47 20.64
C ASP A 153 -21.19 -9.82 21.56
N GLU A 154 -21.00 -9.82 22.88
CA GLU A 154 -21.92 -9.16 23.83
C GLU A 154 -21.97 -7.64 23.61
N LEU A 155 -20.82 -6.98 23.52
CA LEU A 155 -20.75 -5.54 23.24
C LEU A 155 -21.35 -5.22 21.86
N ILE A 156 -20.99 -6.00 20.84
CA ILE A 156 -21.51 -5.81 19.49
C ILE A 156 -23.02 -6.00 19.44
N THR A 157 -23.56 -7.01 20.12
CA THR A 157 -25.01 -7.31 20.13
C THR A 157 -25.81 -6.15 20.70
N VAL A 158 -25.38 -5.52 21.80
CA VAL A 158 -26.09 -4.36 22.37
C VAL A 158 -26.17 -3.20 21.38
N HIS A 159 -25.10 -2.94 20.63
CA HIS A 159 -25.11 -1.91 19.59
C HIS A 159 -25.97 -2.32 18.38
N GLU A 160 -25.88 -3.57 17.93
CA GLU A 160 -26.65 -4.08 16.80
C GLU A 160 -28.15 -4.11 17.11
N ASP A 161 -28.56 -4.49 18.33
CA ASP A 161 -29.95 -4.46 18.77
C ASP A 161 -30.52 -3.04 18.78
N PHE A 162 -29.75 -2.08 19.30
CA PHE A 162 -30.14 -0.67 19.24
C PHE A 162 -30.24 -0.20 17.79
N MET A 163 -29.23 -0.46 16.96
CA MET A 163 -29.23 -0.10 15.54
C MET A 163 -30.42 -0.72 14.78
N LEU A 164 -30.71 -2.00 14.99
CA LEU A 164 -31.87 -2.69 14.40
C LEU A 164 -33.19 -2.08 14.87
N SER A 165 -33.28 -1.65 16.14
CA SER A 165 -34.48 -0.95 16.66
C SER A 165 -34.71 0.37 15.91
N LEU A 166 -33.65 1.14 15.65
CA LEU A 166 -33.72 2.37 14.86
C LEU A 166 -34.17 2.08 13.42
N ARG A 167 -33.64 1.03 12.79
CA ARG A 167 -34.03 0.62 11.43
C ARG A 167 -35.50 0.25 11.33
N ARG A 168 -36.03 -0.44 12.33
CA ARG A 168 -37.45 -0.83 12.40
C ARG A 168 -38.35 0.38 12.59
N ALA A 169 -37.85 1.40 13.29
CA ALA A 169 -38.61 2.62 13.58
C ALA A 169 -38.58 3.67 12.45
N MET A 170 -37.49 3.76 11.68
CA MET A 170 -37.34 4.79 10.66
C MET A 170 -38.24 4.57 9.44
N THR A 171 -38.84 5.64 8.92
CA THR A 171 -39.71 5.58 7.73
C THR A 171 -38.94 5.65 6.42
N ALA A 172 -37.65 5.98 6.47
CA ALA A 172 -36.78 5.95 5.30
C ALA A 172 -36.95 4.60 4.60
N LYS A 173 -37.10 4.58 3.29
CA LYS A 173 -37.10 3.33 2.49
C LYS A 173 -35.76 3.09 1.81
N ILE A 174 -34.97 4.16 1.72
CA ILE A 174 -33.64 4.18 1.12
C ILE A 174 -32.61 4.37 2.23
N GLU A 175 -31.55 3.58 2.19
CA GLU A 175 -30.45 3.68 3.14
C GLU A 175 -29.10 3.64 2.43
N VAL A 176 -28.23 4.59 2.77
CA VAL A 176 -26.84 4.63 2.34
C VAL A 176 -25.96 4.07 3.46
N CYS A 177 -25.38 2.89 3.23
CA CYS A 177 -24.46 2.26 4.15
C CYS A 177 -23.01 2.60 3.77
N TRP A 178 -22.30 3.28 4.66
CA TRP A 178 -20.97 3.83 4.39
C TRP A 178 -19.86 2.92 4.92
N GLY A 179 -19.15 2.26 4.01
CA GLY A 179 -17.94 1.50 4.31
C GLY A 179 -18.08 -0.01 4.34
N LYS A 180 -16.94 -0.69 4.17
CA LYS A 180 -16.86 -2.15 4.04
C LYS A 180 -17.35 -2.90 5.29
N GLU A 181 -17.03 -2.42 6.49
CA GLU A 181 -17.43 -3.11 7.74
C GLU A 181 -18.94 -3.09 7.94
N VAL A 182 -19.58 -1.94 7.69
CA VAL A 182 -21.05 -1.82 7.69
C VAL A 182 -21.65 -2.79 6.68
N CYS A 183 -21.10 -2.87 5.46
CA CYS A 183 -21.58 -3.82 4.45
C CYS A 183 -21.49 -5.28 4.89
N ILE A 184 -20.36 -5.70 5.48
CA ILE A 184 -20.16 -7.08 5.96
C ILE A 184 -21.18 -7.42 7.05
N ARG A 185 -21.33 -6.54 8.06
CA ARG A 185 -22.27 -6.78 9.16
C ARG A 185 -23.72 -6.78 8.69
N MET A 186 -24.09 -5.84 7.83
CA MET A 186 -25.44 -5.77 7.27
C MET A 186 -25.80 -7.02 6.46
N LYS A 187 -24.87 -7.56 5.67
CA LYS A 187 -25.07 -8.83 4.95
C LYS A 187 -25.16 -10.04 5.86
N LYS A 188 -24.57 -9.98 7.06
CA LYS A 188 -24.70 -11.02 8.09
C LYS A 188 -26.05 -10.95 8.81
N LEU A 189 -26.51 -9.73 9.11
CA LEU A 189 -27.71 -9.50 9.93
C LEU A 189 -29.03 -9.54 9.16
N LEU A 190 -29.01 -9.25 7.86
CA LEU A 190 -30.22 -9.02 7.06
C LEU A 190 -30.35 -10.01 5.91
N LYS A 191 -31.60 -10.32 5.54
CA LYS A 191 -31.92 -11.06 4.32
C LYS A 191 -31.90 -10.11 3.13
N LEU A 192 -30.77 -10.05 2.42
CA LEU A 192 -30.58 -9.14 1.30
C LEU A 192 -30.53 -9.88 -0.05
N ALA A 193 -31.20 -9.34 -1.07
CA ALA A 193 -31.02 -9.77 -2.46
C ALA A 193 -30.46 -8.63 -3.33
N PRO A 194 -29.46 -8.89 -4.18
CA PRO A 194 -28.92 -7.87 -5.07
C PRO A 194 -29.83 -7.62 -6.27
N LEU A 195 -29.94 -6.36 -6.68
CA LEU A 195 -30.54 -5.92 -7.93
C LEU A 195 -29.55 -5.00 -8.64
N ARG A 196 -28.92 -5.49 -9.71
CA ARG A 196 -28.00 -4.68 -10.52
C ARG A 196 -28.79 -3.75 -11.42
N LEU A 197 -28.39 -2.49 -11.44
CA LEU A 197 -28.92 -1.53 -12.39
C LEU A 197 -28.29 -1.74 -13.77
N TRP A 198 -28.82 -1.05 -14.78
CA TRP A 198 -28.38 -1.16 -16.16
C TRP A 198 -28.23 0.22 -16.80
N GLY A 199 -27.82 0.23 -18.07
CA GLY A 199 -27.63 1.45 -18.83
C GLY A 199 -26.57 2.37 -18.22
N GLU A 200 -26.89 3.65 -18.02
CA GLU A 200 -26.02 4.63 -17.36
C GLU A 200 -25.57 4.18 -15.96
N PHE A 201 -26.41 3.43 -15.25
CA PHE A 201 -26.18 3.00 -13.87
C PHE A 201 -25.67 1.56 -13.74
N LYS A 202 -25.20 0.92 -14.82
CA LYS A 202 -24.79 -0.50 -14.84
C LYS A 202 -23.77 -0.94 -13.78
N ASP A 203 -23.02 0.00 -13.23
CA ASP A 203 -21.99 -0.25 -12.21
C ASP A 203 -22.54 -0.08 -10.78
N VAL A 204 -23.85 0.15 -10.62
CA VAL A 204 -24.54 0.27 -9.33
C VAL A 204 -25.35 -0.99 -9.03
N GLU A 205 -25.18 -1.52 -7.82
CA GLU A 205 -25.94 -2.65 -7.30
C GLU A 205 -26.76 -2.19 -6.09
N LEU A 206 -28.09 -2.28 -6.21
CA LEU A 206 -29.02 -2.09 -5.11
C LEU A 206 -29.12 -3.38 -4.29
N TRP A 207 -29.37 -3.27 -3.00
CA TRP A 207 -29.61 -4.41 -2.12
C TRP A 207 -30.99 -4.29 -1.50
N LEU A 208 -31.88 -5.20 -1.88
CA LEU A 208 -33.26 -5.25 -1.40
C LEU A 208 -33.29 -6.05 -0.10
N GLU A 209 -33.69 -5.41 0.99
CA GLU A 209 -33.91 -6.05 2.28
C GLU A 209 -35.30 -6.68 2.33
N PHE A 210 -35.34 -7.96 2.69
CA PHE A 210 -36.57 -8.73 2.82
C PHE A 210 -36.91 -8.97 4.28
N ASP A 211 -38.17 -8.71 4.61
CA ASP A 211 -38.83 -9.29 5.77
C ASP A 211 -39.88 -10.28 5.26
N HIS A 212 -39.68 -11.56 5.58
CA HIS A 212 -40.40 -12.67 4.96
C HIS A 212 -40.29 -12.60 3.42
N ASP A 213 -41.40 -12.33 2.73
CA ASP A 213 -41.50 -12.23 1.27
C ASP A 213 -41.65 -10.79 0.78
N ASN A 214 -41.65 -9.81 1.69
CA ASN A 214 -41.85 -8.41 1.38
C ASN A 214 -40.51 -7.67 1.35
N VAL A 215 -40.31 -6.84 0.32
CA VAL A 215 -39.21 -5.88 0.35
C VAL A 215 -39.58 -4.76 1.34
N ILE A 216 -38.70 -4.48 2.31
CA ILE A 216 -38.92 -3.46 3.35
C ILE A 216 -37.96 -2.27 3.22
N ARG A 217 -36.85 -2.41 2.49
CA ARG A 217 -35.85 -1.36 2.32
C ARG A 217 -34.99 -1.60 1.09
N ILE A 218 -34.49 -0.51 0.51
CA ILE A 218 -33.47 -0.52 -0.54
C ILE A 218 -32.19 0.08 0.06
N ILE A 219 -31.11 -0.69 0.03
CA ILE A 219 -29.81 -0.32 0.58
C ILE A 219 -28.83 -0.10 -0.58
N VAL A 220 -28.05 0.97 -0.49
CA VAL A 220 -26.88 1.20 -1.35
C VAL A 220 -25.61 1.23 -0.50
N PHE A 221 -24.60 0.48 -0.93
CA PHE A 221 -23.30 0.48 -0.28
C PHE A 221 -22.38 1.49 -0.93
N ALA A 222 -21.89 2.43 -0.14
CA ALA A 222 -20.97 3.48 -0.56
C ALA A 222 -19.61 3.28 0.12
N ASN A 223 -18.52 3.73 -0.50
CA ASN A 223 -17.22 3.74 0.16
C ASN A 223 -17.27 4.67 1.38
N HIS A 224 -16.55 4.29 2.44
CA HIS A 224 -16.46 5.13 3.64
C HIS A 224 -15.82 6.48 3.29
N PRO A 225 -16.27 7.63 3.86
CA PRO A 225 -15.72 8.94 3.50
C PRO A 225 -14.20 9.06 3.70
N GLN A 226 -13.65 8.39 4.71
CA GLN A 226 -12.19 8.36 4.95
C GLN A 226 -11.39 7.71 3.79
N TYR A 227 -12.00 6.85 2.96
CA TYR A 227 -11.37 6.26 1.78
C TYR A 227 -10.87 7.33 0.78
N PHE A 228 -11.61 8.44 0.68
CA PHE A 228 -11.29 9.57 -0.20
C PHE A 228 -10.33 10.57 0.42
N MET A 229 -10.01 10.46 1.72
CA MET A 229 -9.09 11.38 2.41
C MET A 229 -7.63 11.10 2.11
N TYR A 230 -7.27 9.82 2.06
CA TYR A 230 -5.88 9.38 1.88
C TYR A 230 -5.54 9.02 0.44
N SER A 231 -6.56 8.81 -0.40
CA SER A 231 -6.40 8.48 -1.81
C SER A 231 -6.45 9.75 -2.65
N THR A 232 -5.35 10.07 -3.34
CA THR A 232 -5.21 11.32 -4.11
C THR A 232 -4.82 11.07 -5.56
N GLY A 233 -5.32 11.90 -6.48
CA GLY A 233 -4.91 11.93 -7.88
C GLY A 233 -6.09 12.00 -8.85
N ASP A 234 -5.88 12.56 -10.03
CA ASP A 234 -6.94 12.78 -11.02
C ASP A 234 -7.59 11.47 -11.47
N ARG A 235 -6.78 10.44 -11.76
CA ARG A 235 -7.28 9.12 -12.16
C ARG A 235 -8.17 8.50 -11.08
N PHE A 236 -7.76 8.59 -9.81
CA PHE A 236 -8.55 8.07 -8.69
C PHE A 236 -9.90 8.77 -8.57
N ARG A 237 -9.94 10.10 -8.74
CA ARG A 237 -11.19 10.87 -8.74
C ARG A 237 -12.10 10.49 -9.90
N GLN A 238 -11.55 10.35 -11.10
CA GLN A 238 -12.29 9.98 -12.31
C GLN A 238 -12.83 8.54 -12.28
N THR A 239 -12.20 7.64 -11.50
CA THR A 239 -12.67 6.26 -11.36
C THR A 239 -13.51 6.06 -10.10
N GLU A 240 -12.91 6.20 -8.92
CA GLU A 240 -13.54 5.87 -7.65
C GLU A 240 -14.44 7.00 -7.15
N GLY A 241 -14.05 8.26 -7.38
CA GLY A 241 -14.89 9.42 -7.08
C GLY A 241 -16.16 9.44 -7.91
N ARG A 242 -16.03 9.25 -9.23
CA ARG A 242 -17.18 9.14 -10.14
C ARG A 242 -18.13 8.00 -9.75
N LYS A 243 -17.61 6.80 -9.48
CA LYS A 243 -18.44 5.67 -9.01
C LYS A 243 -19.21 6.01 -7.74
N GLN A 244 -18.54 6.63 -6.78
CA GLN A 244 -19.17 7.08 -5.53
C GLN A 244 -20.31 8.07 -5.79
N ASP A 245 -20.07 9.08 -6.63
CA ASP A 245 -21.08 10.09 -6.96
C ASP A 245 -22.30 9.49 -7.68
N ILE A 246 -22.10 8.49 -8.54
CA ILE A 246 -23.19 7.77 -9.21
C ILE A 246 -24.03 7.00 -8.17
N ILE A 247 -23.40 6.26 -7.25
CA ILE A 247 -24.10 5.53 -6.18
C ILE A 247 -24.95 6.49 -5.32
N LEU A 248 -24.39 7.61 -4.90
CA LEU A 248 -25.09 8.60 -4.08
C LEU A 248 -26.21 9.29 -4.85
N SER A 249 -26.01 9.57 -6.14
CA SER A 249 -27.05 10.14 -7.01
C SER A 249 -28.23 9.20 -7.20
N VAL A 250 -27.98 7.89 -7.34
CA VAL A 250 -29.03 6.86 -7.38
C VAL A 250 -29.85 6.88 -6.07
N ALA A 251 -29.17 6.88 -4.92
CA ALA A 251 -29.83 6.95 -3.61
C ALA A 251 -30.70 8.21 -3.47
N ALA A 252 -30.15 9.37 -3.83
CA ALA A 252 -30.84 10.65 -3.75
C ALA A 252 -32.06 10.70 -4.69
N LYS A 253 -31.95 10.21 -5.93
CA LYS A 253 -33.08 10.12 -6.87
C LYS A 253 -34.21 9.25 -6.33
N MET A 254 -33.89 8.09 -5.76
CA MET A 254 -34.90 7.21 -5.14
C MET A 254 -35.57 7.87 -3.92
N ALA A 255 -34.83 8.67 -3.15
CA ALA A 255 -35.33 9.39 -1.99
C ALA A 255 -35.97 10.76 -2.31
N ASN A 256 -36.08 11.14 -3.58
CA ASN A 256 -36.52 12.47 -4.03
C ASN A 256 -35.72 13.63 -3.37
N LEU A 257 -34.40 13.47 -3.30
CA LEU A 257 -33.47 14.47 -2.79
C LEU A 257 -32.60 15.03 -3.90
N THR A 258 -32.29 16.32 -3.80
CA THR A 258 -31.27 16.97 -4.62
C THR A 258 -29.97 17.04 -3.83
N ILE A 259 -28.90 16.44 -4.38
CA ILE A 259 -27.57 16.44 -3.78
C ILE A 259 -26.55 17.13 -4.71
N MET A 260 -25.37 17.45 -4.17
CA MET A 260 -24.27 17.99 -4.97
C MET A 260 -23.80 16.94 -5.98
N GLN A 261 -23.96 17.24 -7.27
CA GLN A 261 -23.48 16.38 -8.34
C GLN A 261 -21.96 16.37 -8.39
N ASN A 262 -21.37 15.22 -8.70
CA ASN A 262 -19.93 15.04 -8.91
C ASN A 262 -19.08 15.55 -7.74
N PHE A 263 -19.56 15.38 -6.50
CA PHE A 263 -18.86 15.87 -5.33
C PHE A 263 -17.49 15.21 -5.19
N TYR A 264 -17.40 13.89 -5.18
CA TYR A 264 -16.14 13.16 -5.02
C TYR A 264 -15.23 13.25 -6.25
N GLU A 265 -15.79 13.31 -7.44
CA GLU A 265 -15.05 13.45 -8.70
C GLU A 265 -14.44 14.85 -8.86
N VAL A 266 -15.23 15.91 -8.61
CA VAL A 266 -14.86 17.30 -8.98
C VAL A 266 -14.62 18.18 -7.77
N HIS A 267 -15.51 18.16 -6.78
CA HIS A 267 -15.54 19.16 -5.72
C HIS A 267 -14.79 18.77 -4.43
N HIS A 268 -14.47 17.49 -4.27
CA HIS A 268 -13.87 16.95 -3.06
C HIS A 268 -12.42 17.43 -2.90
N LYS A 269 -12.15 18.08 -1.77
CA LYS A 269 -10.84 18.64 -1.42
C LYS A 269 -10.32 18.00 -0.12
N PRO A 270 -9.55 16.90 -0.20
CA PRO A 270 -9.10 16.15 0.99
C PRO A 270 -8.41 17.03 2.05
N SER A 271 -7.63 18.02 1.62
CA SER A 271 -6.88 18.94 2.49
C SER A 271 -7.74 19.93 3.30
N THR A 272 -9.06 19.94 3.10
CA THR A 272 -9.99 20.85 3.79
C THR A 272 -10.65 20.23 5.01
N TYR A 273 -10.50 18.92 5.23
CA TYR A 273 -11.12 18.20 6.34
C TYR A 273 -10.15 18.01 7.51
N GLY A 274 -10.69 17.84 8.71
CA GLY A 274 -9.90 17.44 9.88
C GLY A 274 -8.88 18.45 10.37
N ARG A 275 -9.15 19.75 10.22
CA ARG A 275 -8.26 20.81 10.73
C ARG A 275 -8.58 21.10 12.20
N LEU A 276 -8.22 20.16 13.07
CA LEU A 276 -8.29 20.38 14.51
C LEU A 276 -7.17 21.33 14.96
N LYS A 277 -7.49 22.20 15.92
CA LYS A 277 -6.50 23.05 16.60
C LYS A 277 -5.59 22.17 17.46
N ARG A 278 -4.44 22.73 17.83
CA ARG A 278 -3.44 22.01 18.63
C ARG A 278 -4.00 21.45 19.94
N HIS A 279 -4.76 22.25 20.70
CA HIS A 279 -5.35 21.81 21.96
C HIS A 279 -6.45 20.75 21.75
N GLU A 280 -7.19 20.81 20.64
CA GLU A 280 -8.17 19.79 20.26
C GLU A 280 -7.45 18.46 19.95
N LEU A 281 -6.34 18.48 19.19
CA LEU A 281 -5.52 17.29 18.93
C LEU A 281 -4.90 16.70 20.20
N GLU A 282 -4.49 17.54 21.15
CA GLU A 282 -3.97 17.09 22.45
C GLU A 282 -5.07 16.41 23.27
N LEU A 283 -6.30 16.94 23.23
CA LEU A 283 -7.47 16.31 23.84
C LEU A 283 -7.79 14.96 23.18
N VAL A 284 -7.82 14.88 21.85
CA VAL A 284 -8.06 13.62 21.12
C VAL A 284 -7.08 12.53 21.55
N LYS A 285 -5.78 12.84 21.56
CA LYS A 285 -4.74 11.89 21.99
C LYS A 285 -4.91 11.43 23.43
N LYS A 286 -5.34 12.33 24.31
CA LYS A 286 -5.62 11.99 25.70
C LYS A 286 -6.79 11.00 25.78
N LEU A 287 -7.89 11.28 25.08
CA LEU A 287 -9.08 10.42 25.06
C LEU A 287 -8.79 9.04 24.45
N GLU A 288 -8.00 8.99 23.38
CA GLU A 288 -7.54 7.74 22.78
C GLU A 288 -6.69 6.91 23.77
N ALA A 289 -5.80 7.55 24.54
CA ALA A 289 -4.99 6.87 25.56
C ALA A 289 -5.84 6.40 26.76
N ASP A 290 -6.84 7.18 27.16
CA ASP A 290 -7.78 6.80 28.22
C ASP A 290 -8.64 5.60 27.79
N ALA A 291 -9.11 5.58 26.53
CA ALA A 291 -9.85 4.46 25.94
C ALA A 291 -8.98 3.20 25.83
N ASP A 292 -7.72 3.34 25.38
CA ASP A 292 -6.75 2.24 25.32
C ASP A 292 -6.51 1.61 26.71
N THR A 293 -6.38 2.45 27.75
CA THR A 293 -6.24 2.00 29.13
C THR A 293 -7.47 1.20 29.59
N GLN A 294 -8.67 1.66 29.23
CA GLN A 294 -9.93 0.95 29.51
C GLN A 294 -9.98 -0.41 28.78
N LEU A 295 -9.57 -0.47 27.51
CA LEU A 295 -9.51 -1.72 26.75
C LEU A 295 -8.50 -2.71 27.34
N LYS A 296 -7.34 -2.23 27.78
CA LYS A 296 -6.32 -3.04 28.46
C LYS A 296 -6.83 -3.63 29.77
N ALA A 297 -7.64 -2.88 30.51
CA ALA A 297 -8.29 -3.36 31.73
C ALA A 297 -9.40 -4.38 31.45
N ALA A 298 -10.21 -4.16 30.41
CA ALA A 298 -11.31 -5.06 30.04
C ALA A 298 -10.82 -6.37 29.40
N PHE A 299 -9.73 -6.33 28.62
CA PHE A 299 -9.24 -7.46 27.82
C PHE A 299 -7.74 -7.73 28.05
N PRO A 300 -7.28 -7.95 29.29
CA PRO A 300 -5.86 -8.02 29.61
C PRO A 300 -5.11 -9.11 28.85
N THR A 301 -5.71 -10.30 28.70
CA THR A 301 -5.11 -11.43 27.95
C THR A 301 -4.96 -11.10 26.47
N LYS A 302 -6.05 -10.67 25.82
CA LYS A 302 -6.07 -10.33 24.39
C LYS A 302 -5.13 -9.17 24.08
N TYR A 303 -5.06 -8.18 24.99
CA TYR A 303 -4.14 -7.06 24.87
C TYR A 303 -2.68 -7.53 24.97
N SER A 304 -2.37 -8.39 25.94
CA SER A 304 -1.04 -8.99 26.08
C SER A 304 -0.64 -9.82 24.86
N ASP A 305 -1.56 -10.58 24.27
CA ASP A 305 -1.31 -11.35 23.05
C ASP A 305 -0.97 -10.44 21.87
N ILE A 306 -1.71 -9.34 21.70
CA ILE A 306 -1.44 -8.33 20.67
C ILE A 306 -0.08 -7.66 20.90
N GLU A 307 0.25 -7.26 22.14
CA GLU A 307 1.56 -6.69 22.48
C GLU A 307 2.70 -7.68 22.22
N LEU A 308 2.51 -8.96 22.55
CA LEU A 308 3.49 -10.02 22.29
C LEU A 308 3.72 -10.20 20.79
N ILE A 309 2.64 -10.23 20.00
CA ILE A 309 2.71 -10.30 18.54
C ILE A 309 3.45 -9.06 18.00
N ALA A 310 3.11 -7.86 18.43
CA ALA A 310 3.75 -6.62 18.01
C ALA A 310 5.25 -6.55 18.40
N ALA A 311 5.60 -7.07 19.58
CA ALA A 311 6.98 -7.18 20.04
C ALA A 311 7.78 -8.16 19.18
N LYS A 312 7.22 -9.35 18.88
CA LYS A 312 7.83 -10.32 17.95
C LYS A 312 8.03 -9.71 16.57
N TYR A 313 7.07 -8.94 16.07
CA TYR A 313 7.22 -8.20 14.82
C TYR A 313 8.32 -7.15 14.88
N THR A 314 8.44 -6.41 15.98
CA THR A 314 9.48 -5.38 16.15
C THR A 314 10.86 -6.01 16.25
N GLU A 315 11.00 -7.10 17.00
CA GLU A 315 12.25 -7.86 17.11
C GLU A 315 12.65 -8.50 15.77
N ALA A 316 11.70 -9.10 15.06
CA ALA A 316 11.91 -9.55 13.69
C ALA A 316 12.36 -8.36 12.83
N ARG A 317 11.72 -7.19 12.96
CA ARG A 317 12.06 -5.96 12.21
C ARG A 317 13.47 -5.44 12.50
N GLU A 318 13.95 -5.58 13.72
CA GLU A 318 15.29 -5.13 14.14
C GLU A 318 16.37 -6.08 13.66
N ARG A 319 16.15 -7.40 13.81
CA ARG A 319 16.92 -8.45 13.11
C ARG A 319 16.86 -8.23 11.61
N LEU A 320 15.76 -7.64 11.15
CA LEU A 320 15.54 -7.33 9.76
C LEU A 320 16.55 -6.32 9.23
N THR A 321 16.65 -5.19 9.91
CA THR A 321 17.61 -4.10 9.62
C THR A 321 19.09 -4.51 9.69
N MET A 322 19.48 -5.43 10.58
CA MET A 322 20.88 -5.88 10.68
C MET A 322 21.37 -6.70 9.48
N SER A 323 20.49 -7.44 8.79
CA SER A 323 20.85 -8.25 7.61
C SER A 323 21.03 -7.42 6.32
N GLN A 324 20.64 -6.15 6.33
CA GLN A 324 20.57 -5.29 5.13
C GLN A 324 21.88 -4.59 4.80
N THR A 325 22.80 -4.55 5.77
CA THR A 325 24.12 -3.95 5.63
C THR A 325 25.05 -4.82 4.74
N ILE A 326 24.60 -6.02 4.33
CA ILE A 326 25.39 -6.96 3.52
C ILE A 326 24.56 -7.38 2.30
N ARG A 327 25.02 -6.99 1.10
CA ARG A 327 24.58 -7.37 -0.27
C ARG A 327 23.70 -6.32 -0.98
N ALA A 328 24.24 -5.77 -2.07
CA ALA A 328 23.49 -5.22 -3.21
C ALA A 328 23.60 -6.24 -4.37
N GLY A 329 22.47 -6.63 -4.97
CA GLY A 329 22.39 -7.59 -6.09
C GLY A 329 22.19 -6.88 -7.43
N SER A 330 22.53 -7.56 -8.53
CA SER A 330 22.56 -7.02 -9.89
C SER A 330 21.29 -7.30 -10.72
N GLU A 331 21.18 -6.64 -11.87
CA GLU A 331 20.08 -6.73 -12.83
C GLU A 331 19.86 -8.15 -13.39
N GLN A 332 20.91 -8.98 -13.45
CA GLN A 332 20.84 -10.38 -13.88
C GLN A 332 20.09 -11.25 -12.87
N GLU A 333 20.22 -10.96 -11.58
CA GLU A 333 19.43 -11.62 -10.54
C GLU A 333 17.96 -11.17 -10.58
N SER A 334 17.70 -9.96 -11.08
CA SER A 334 16.34 -9.50 -11.35
C SER A 334 15.69 -10.29 -12.50
N GLN A 335 16.46 -10.62 -13.55
CA GLN A 335 15.98 -11.43 -14.68
C GLN A 335 15.75 -12.90 -14.29
N TRP A 336 16.62 -13.48 -13.46
CA TRP A 336 16.44 -14.84 -12.94
C TRP A 336 15.17 -14.95 -12.08
N ARG A 337 14.93 -13.95 -11.21
CA ARG A 337 13.70 -13.86 -10.39
C ARG A 337 12.43 -13.69 -11.24
N LEU A 338 12.52 -12.99 -12.38
CA LEU A 338 11.40 -12.85 -13.33
C LEU A 338 11.01 -14.21 -13.95
N ASN A 339 11.99 -15.03 -14.33
CA ASN A 339 11.75 -16.35 -14.90
C ASN A 339 11.11 -17.30 -13.87
N GLN A 340 11.62 -17.31 -12.63
CA GLN A 340 11.02 -18.11 -11.55
C GLN A 340 9.57 -17.69 -11.25
N PHE A 341 9.26 -16.39 -11.28
CA PHE A 341 7.90 -15.90 -11.05
C PHE A 341 6.90 -16.39 -12.11
N CYS A 342 7.30 -16.37 -13.38
CA CYS A 342 6.48 -16.90 -14.48
C CYS A 342 6.20 -18.40 -14.31
N GLU A 343 7.20 -19.18 -13.91
CA GLU A 343 7.06 -20.62 -13.66
C GLU A 343 6.13 -20.93 -12.49
N ILE A 344 6.25 -20.19 -11.39
CA ILE A 344 5.38 -20.32 -10.20
C ILE A 344 3.92 -20.02 -10.57
N THR A 345 3.67 -18.95 -11.33
CA THR A 345 2.32 -18.55 -11.76
C THR A 345 1.67 -19.60 -12.66
N GLN A 346 2.43 -20.17 -13.61
CA GLN A 346 1.96 -21.25 -14.47
C GLN A 346 1.74 -22.57 -13.70
N SER A 347 2.55 -22.83 -12.69
CA SER A 347 2.39 -23.98 -11.80
C SER A 347 1.10 -23.87 -10.96
N LEU A 348 0.84 -22.68 -10.38
CA LEU A 348 -0.38 -22.42 -9.62
C LEU A 348 -1.64 -22.56 -10.49
N SER A 349 -1.61 -22.01 -11.71
CA SER A 349 -2.72 -22.15 -12.67
C SER A 349 -3.03 -23.62 -12.98
N ARG A 350 -2.01 -24.49 -13.05
CA ARG A 350 -2.21 -25.93 -13.23
C ARG A 350 -2.86 -26.58 -12.02
N ALA A 351 -2.41 -26.27 -10.81
CA ALA A 351 -3.01 -26.77 -9.58
C ALA A 351 -4.48 -26.32 -9.46
N ALA A 352 -4.76 -25.04 -9.70
CA ALA A 352 -6.11 -24.47 -9.70
C ALA A 352 -7.03 -25.10 -10.76
N THR A 353 -6.52 -25.38 -11.96
CA THR A 353 -7.27 -26.08 -13.02
C THR A 353 -7.66 -27.47 -12.56
N LYS A 354 -6.72 -28.22 -11.98
CA LYS A 354 -6.98 -29.58 -11.49
C LYS A 354 -8.07 -29.60 -10.40
N VAL A 355 -8.02 -28.66 -9.46
CA VAL A 355 -9.07 -28.50 -8.43
C VAL A 355 -10.45 -28.28 -9.07
N CYS A 356 -10.55 -27.40 -10.06
CA CYS A 356 -11.82 -27.14 -10.75
C CYS A 356 -12.33 -28.36 -11.55
N GLU A 357 -11.43 -29.07 -12.22
CA GLU A 357 -11.79 -30.25 -13.03
C GLU A 357 -12.27 -31.41 -12.16
N ASP A 358 -11.61 -31.62 -11.01
CA ASP A 358 -11.97 -32.65 -10.04
C ASP A 358 -13.36 -32.38 -9.40
N GLU A 359 -13.74 -31.12 -9.21
CA GLU A 359 -15.04 -30.76 -8.58
C GLU A 359 -16.20 -30.52 -9.56
N LEU A 360 -15.96 -29.96 -10.74
CA LEU A 360 -17.01 -29.60 -11.69
C LEU A 360 -17.31 -30.71 -12.72
N GLY A 361 -16.45 -31.72 -12.83
CA GLY A 361 -16.66 -32.87 -13.71
C GLY A 361 -16.55 -32.58 -15.21
N TYR A 362 -16.06 -31.40 -15.60
CA TYR A 362 -15.76 -31.06 -17.00
C TYR A 362 -14.53 -30.14 -17.12
N PRO A 363 -13.78 -30.23 -18.23
CA PRO A 363 -12.54 -29.48 -18.42
C PRO A 363 -12.78 -27.98 -18.56
N ILE A 364 -12.04 -27.19 -17.78
CA ILE A 364 -12.02 -25.72 -17.88
C ILE A 364 -10.78 -25.29 -18.66
N LYS A 365 -10.93 -24.27 -19.52
CA LYS A 365 -9.77 -23.68 -20.20
C LYS A 365 -8.80 -23.10 -19.16
N ARG A 366 -7.51 -23.45 -19.27
CA ARG A 366 -6.43 -23.07 -18.33
C ARG A 366 -6.38 -21.59 -17.94
N GLN A 367 -6.71 -20.71 -18.88
CA GLN A 367 -6.68 -19.25 -18.69
C GLN A 367 -7.85 -18.76 -17.82
N ASP A 368 -8.97 -19.48 -17.84
CA ASP A 368 -10.19 -19.18 -17.08
C ASP A 368 -10.17 -19.83 -15.69
N ALA A 369 -9.49 -20.97 -15.54
CA ALA A 369 -9.47 -21.75 -14.30
C ALA A 369 -8.79 -21.02 -13.13
N ALA A 370 -7.66 -20.34 -13.36
CA ALA A 370 -7.02 -19.54 -12.32
C ALA A 370 -7.94 -18.39 -11.87
N LEU A 371 -8.49 -17.62 -12.81
CA LEU A 371 -9.44 -16.54 -12.51
C LEU A 371 -10.73 -17.04 -11.83
N PHE A 372 -11.19 -18.24 -12.19
CA PHE A 372 -12.37 -18.89 -11.60
C PHE A 372 -12.11 -19.33 -10.16
N VAL A 373 -11.01 -20.03 -9.86
CA VAL A 373 -10.62 -20.36 -8.47
C VAL A 373 -10.41 -19.08 -7.64
N LEU A 374 -9.80 -18.05 -8.24
CA LEU A 374 -9.46 -16.80 -7.56
C LEU A 374 -10.64 -15.84 -7.36
N LYS A 375 -11.79 -16.07 -8.01
CA LYS A 375 -13.04 -15.27 -7.88
C LYS A 375 -14.25 -16.08 -7.39
N SER A 376 -14.08 -17.38 -7.25
CA SER A 376 -15.11 -18.32 -6.82
C SER A 376 -15.48 -18.06 -5.35
N ARG A 377 -16.77 -17.81 -5.09
CA ARG A 377 -17.35 -17.81 -3.73
C ARG A 377 -17.44 -19.22 -3.12
N TYR A 378 -17.09 -20.27 -3.87
CA TYR A 378 -17.23 -21.66 -3.40
C TYR A 378 -16.23 -22.00 -2.29
N TRP A 379 -15.10 -21.28 -2.21
CA TRP A 379 -14.02 -21.54 -1.25
C TRP A 379 -14.02 -20.61 -0.04
N SER A 380 -14.92 -19.63 0.04
CA SER A 380 -14.93 -18.63 1.13
C SER A 380 -15.24 -19.20 2.52
N HIS A 381 -15.49 -20.51 2.61
CA HIS A 381 -15.81 -21.23 3.84
C HIS A 381 -14.65 -22.10 4.37
N SER A 382 -13.54 -22.24 3.63
CA SER A 382 -12.34 -22.91 4.13
C SER A 382 -11.65 -22.01 5.16
N SER A 383 -11.96 -22.22 6.43
CA SER A 383 -11.35 -21.49 7.55
C SER A 383 -10.05 -22.11 8.02
N GLU A 384 -9.85 -23.41 7.76
CA GLU A 384 -8.69 -24.15 8.24
C GLU A 384 -7.86 -24.75 7.10
N TRP A 385 -6.58 -25.01 7.39
CA TRP A 385 -5.62 -25.59 6.43
C TRP A 385 -6.07 -26.93 5.82
N HIS A 386 -6.75 -27.75 6.62
CA HIS A 386 -7.23 -29.06 6.18
C HIS A 386 -8.46 -28.97 5.26
N ASP A 387 -9.11 -27.82 5.19
CA ASP A 387 -10.24 -27.55 4.32
C ASP A 387 -9.80 -27.13 2.90
N LEU A 388 -8.49 -27.05 2.67
CA LEU A 388 -7.92 -26.72 1.36
C LEU A 388 -7.88 -27.96 0.46
N PRO A 389 -8.18 -27.81 -0.84
CA PRO A 389 -8.06 -28.91 -1.80
C PRO A 389 -6.65 -29.49 -1.83
N THR A 390 -6.54 -30.82 -1.83
CA THR A 390 -5.25 -31.54 -1.84
C THR A 390 -4.29 -31.07 -2.93
N PRO A 391 -4.71 -30.86 -4.20
CA PRO A 391 -3.80 -30.37 -5.23
C PRO A 391 -3.20 -28.99 -4.93
N LEU A 392 -3.92 -28.15 -4.17
CA LEU A 392 -3.46 -26.84 -3.75
C LEU A 392 -2.50 -26.94 -2.56
N VAL A 393 -2.82 -27.78 -1.57
CA VAL A 393 -1.94 -28.08 -0.43
C VAL A 393 -0.60 -28.63 -0.91
N GLU A 394 -0.64 -29.61 -1.81
CA GLU A 394 0.55 -30.17 -2.43
C GLU A 394 1.36 -29.09 -3.15
N TRP A 395 0.71 -28.25 -3.97
CA TRP A 395 1.41 -27.16 -4.65
C TRP A 395 2.13 -26.23 -3.68
N ILE A 396 1.49 -25.82 -2.58
CA ILE A 396 2.08 -24.95 -1.54
C ILE A 396 3.30 -25.62 -0.91
N GLN A 397 3.17 -26.89 -0.52
CA GLN A 397 4.23 -27.66 0.15
C GLN A 397 5.45 -27.89 -0.73
N HIS A 398 5.28 -27.92 -2.05
CA HIS A 398 6.35 -28.05 -3.02
C HIS A 398 7.09 -26.74 -3.33
N GLN A 399 6.63 -25.59 -2.82
CA GLN A 399 7.34 -24.32 -3.04
C GLN A 399 8.47 -24.16 -2.02
N ASP A 400 9.72 -24.31 -2.49
CA ASP A 400 10.91 -24.13 -1.63
C ASP A 400 10.95 -22.75 -0.95
N GLY A 401 10.47 -21.70 -1.64
CA GLY A 401 10.42 -20.33 -1.12
C GLY A 401 9.31 -20.05 -0.10
N LEU A 402 8.42 -21.02 0.16
CA LEU A 402 7.37 -20.91 1.18
C LEU A 402 7.67 -21.74 2.43
N LYS A 403 8.77 -22.48 2.46
CA LYS A 403 9.15 -23.29 3.62
C LYS A 403 9.49 -22.41 4.82
N ILE A 404 8.99 -22.77 6.00
CA ILE A 404 9.34 -22.14 7.27
C ILE A 404 10.32 -23.06 7.98
N ASP A 405 11.49 -22.53 8.36
CA ASP A 405 12.59 -23.30 8.94
C ASP A 405 12.98 -24.54 8.11
N GLY A 406 12.90 -24.42 6.78
CA GLY A 406 13.20 -25.49 5.83
C GLY A 406 12.13 -26.59 5.74
N LYS A 407 11.00 -26.46 6.44
CA LYS A 407 9.88 -27.40 6.41
C LYS A 407 8.73 -26.86 5.55
N PRO A 408 8.02 -27.74 4.80
CA PRO A 408 6.81 -27.35 4.07
C PRO A 408 5.74 -26.80 5.02
N ILE A 409 4.97 -25.81 4.54
CA ILE A 409 3.81 -25.28 5.28
C ILE A 409 2.81 -26.41 5.50
N SER A 410 2.33 -26.53 6.73
CA SER A 410 1.44 -27.60 7.17
C SER A 410 0.25 -27.09 7.99
N SER A 411 0.15 -25.78 8.18
CA SER A 411 -0.91 -25.16 8.99
C SER A 411 -1.28 -23.75 8.50
N THR A 412 -2.45 -23.29 8.92
CA THR A 412 -2.94 -21.93 8.66
C THR A 412 -1.98 -20.89 9.24
N ASP A 413 -1.48 -21.11 10.46
CA ASP A 413 -0.56 -20.19 11.15
C ASP A 413 0.78 -20.04 10.42
N GLU A 414 1.32 -21.14 9.88
CA GLU A 414 2.53 -21.10 9.05
C GLU A 414 2.28 -20.35 7.74
N LEU A 415 1.12 -20.56 7.11
CA LEU A 415 0.74 -19.84 5.90
C LEU A 415 0.56 -18.33 6.14
N VAL A 416 -0.06 -17.96 7.26
CA VAL A 416 -0.17 -16.59 7.77
C VAL A 416 1.20 -15.98 8.01
N THR A 417 2.09 -16.75 8.63
CA THR A 417 3.47 -16.32 8.91
C THR A 417 4.21 -16.05 7.60
N ALA A 418 4.17 -16.97 6.64
CA ALA A 418 4.76 -16.79 5.32
C ALA A 418 4.22 -15.54 4.61
N TYR A 419 2.90 -15.31 4.68
CA TYR A 419 2.27 -14.12 4.13
C TYR A 419 2.78 -12.81 4.74
N TYR A 420 2.91 -12.74 6.06
CA TYR A 420 3.40 -11.54 6.72
C TYR A 420 4.87 -11.27 6.42
N LEU A 421 5.67 -12.32 6.30
CA LEU A 421 7.07 -12.23 5.87
C LEU A 421 7.18 -11.73 4.42
N LEU A 422 6.24 -12.10 3.55
CA LEU A 422 6.23 -11.69 2.15
C LEU A 422 5.53 -10.34 1.90
N ARG A 423 4.85 -9.74 2.89
CA ARG A 423 4.02 -8.52 2.74
C ARG A 423 4.86 -7.24 2.64
N ARG A 424 4.48 -6.35 1.71
CA ARG A 424 5.09 -5.01 1.50
C ARG A 424 4.50 -3.93 2.43
N ARG A 425 5.35 -2.99 2.85
CA ARG A 425 5.12 -1.99 3.93
C ARG A 425 4.00 -0.95 3.70
N ASN A 426 3.45 -0.82 2.48
CA ASN A 426 2.47 0.23 2.12
C ASN A 426 1.11 -0.28 1.60
N ASP A 427 0.84 -1.57 1.70
CA ASP A 427 -0.44 -2.10 1.23
C ASP A 427 -1.48 -2.05 2.36
N SER A 428 -2.34 -1.05 2.30
CA SER A 428 -3.40 -0.76 3.28
C SER A 428 -4.69 -1.57 3.09
N TYR A 429 -4.68 -2.62 2.27
CA TYR A 429 -5.88 -3.44 2.04
C TYR A 429 -6.10 -4.45 3.19
N ARG A 430 -7.35 -4.49 3.67
CA ARG A 430 -7.86 -5.37 4.74
C ARG A 430 -8.06 -6.79 4.20
N ILE A 431 -7.09 -7.65 4.48
CA ILE A 431 -7.18 -9.10 4.30
C ILE A 431 -7.39 -9.71 5.67
N ASN A 432 -8.29 -10.69 5.79
CA ASN A 432 -8.44 -11.44 7.03
C ASN A 432 -7.34 -12.51 7.07
N PRO A 433 -6.33 -12.40 7.95
CA PRO A 433 -5.29 -13.43 8.05
C PRO A 433 -5.86 -14.77 8.53
N GLN A 434 -7.08 -14.82 9.07
CA GLN A 434 -7.69 -16.07 9.53
C GLN A 434 -8.24 -16.92 8.37
N ASN A 435 -8.23 -16.42 7.12
CA ASN A 435 -8.63 -17.20 5.96
C ASN A 435 -7.39 -17.58 5.11
N PRO A 436 -7.03 -18.87 5.03
CA PRO A 436 -5.88 -19.36 4.26
C PRO A 436 -5.89 -18.96 2.78
N LEU A 437 -7.06 -18.87 2.15
CA LEU A 437 -7.20 -18.58 0.72
C LEU A 437 -6.99 -17.10 0.39
N ASP A 438 -7.47 -16.21 1.26
CA ASP A 438 -7.24 -14.77 1.21
C ASP A 438 -5.74 -14.43 1.25
N ILE A 439 -4.99 -15.23 2.01
CA ILE A 439 -3.53 -15.19 2.07
C ILE A 439 -2.89 -15.70 0.77
N LEU A 440 -3.31 -16.88 0.27
CA LEU A 440 -2.80 -17.48 -0.97
C LEU A 440 -2.99 -16.58 -2.19
N LEU A 441 -4.17 -15.97 -2.29
CA LEU A 441 -4.52 -14.96 -3.30
C LEU A 441 -3.47 -13.84 -3.33
N ARG A 442 -3.11 -13.29 -2.17
CA ARG A 442 -2.16 -12.18 -2.12
C ARG A 442 -0.72 -12.59 -2.43
N VAL A 443 -0.30 -13.79 -2.02
CA VAL A 443 1.02 -14.33 -2.36
C VAL A 443 1.16 -14.47 -3.89
N ALA A 444 0.08 -14.84 -4.58
CA ALA A 444 0.04 -14.90 -6.06
C ALA A 444 -0.04 -13.52 -6.75
N PHE A 445 -0.69 -12.52 -6.16
CA PHE A 445 -0.97 -11.21 -6.78
C PHE A 445 0.13 -10.12 -6.61
N MET A 446 1.37 -10.49 -6.29
CA MET A 446 2.45 -9.50 -6.08
C MET A 446 3.10 -8.87 -7.35
N ALA A 447 2.43 -8.92 -8.53
CA ALA A 447 2.51 -8.01 -9.72
C ALA A 447 2.96 -8.58 -11.10
N GLY A 448 2.35 -8.07 -12.19
CA GLY A 448 2.69 -8.32 -13.61
C GLY A 448 3.84 -7.45 -14.18
N CYS A 449 4.29 -7.71 -15.42
CA CYS A 449 5.68 -7.44 -15.87
C CYS A 449 5.98 -6.13 -16.64
N GLY A 450 5.01 -5.21 -16.83
CA GLY A 450 5.33 -3.82 -17.21
C GLY A 450 5.75 -3.52 -18.66
N ARG A 451 5.42 -4.37 -19.65
CA ARG A 451 5.50 -4.01 -21.09
C ARG A 451 4.20 -3.34 -21.59
N PRO A 452 4.24 -2.40 -22.56
CA PRO A 452 3.02 -1.75 -23.11
C PRO A 452 2.01 -2.75 -23.71
N ASP A 453 2.51 -3.87 -24.20
CA ASP A 453 1.80 -5.00 -24.79
C ASP A 453 1.23 -5.99 -23.75
N CYS A 454 1.42 -5.74 -22.45
CA CYS A 454 1.02 -6.63 -21.34
C CYS A 454 -0.40 -6.34 -20.76
N GLY A 455 -1.13 -5.33 -21.23
CA GLY A 455 -2.57 -5.21 -20.96
C GLY A 455 -3.01 -4.86 -19.52
N GLU A 456 -2.32 -3.92 -18.87
CA GLU A 456 -2.75 -3.24 -17.61
C GLU A 456 -2.79 -4.07 -16.31
N THR A 457 -1.63 -4.39 -15.73
CA THR A 457 -1.49 -4.46 -14.26
C THR A 457 -0.13 -3.90 -13.81
N PHE A 458 -0.16 -3.09 -12.75
CA PHE A 458 0.95 -2.29 -12.21
C PHE A 458 2.15 -3.14 -11.77
N ALA A 459 3.39 -2.69 -12.06
CA ALA A 459 4.62 -3.27 -11.51
C ALA A 459 5.24 -2.33 -10.46
N GLN A 460 5.57 -2.86 -9.28
CA GLN A 460 6.36 -2.19 -8.25
C GLN A 460 7.52 -3.12 -7.84
N PHE A 461 8.73 -2.59 -7.73
CA PHE A 461 9.89 -3.34 -7.22
C PHE A 461 10.05 -3.13 -5.72
N ILE A 462 9.94 -4.21 -4.95
CA ILE A 462 10.36 -4.32 -3.56
C ILE A 462 11.13 -5.65 -3.47
N PRO A 463 12.25 -5.68 -2.74
CA PRO A 463 13.03 -6.89 -2.58
C PRO A 463 12.19 -8.04 -1.99
N THR A 464 12.46 -9.26 -2.43
CA THR A 464 11.91 -10.51 -1.86
C THR A 464 12.46 -10.84 -0.48
N ASP A 465 13.49 -10.11 -0.06
CA ASP A 465 14.02 -10.13 1.29
C ASP A 465 13.43 -8.91 2.02
N PRO A 466 12.51 -9.10 3.00
CA PRO A 466 11.86 -8.01 3.73
C PRO A 466 12.85 -7.15 4.53
N HIS A 467 14.12 -7.57 4.55
CA HIS A 467 15.21 -6.83 5.10
C HIS A 467 15.49 -5.65 4.15
N ARG A 468 16.26 -5.76 3.07
CA ARG A 468 16.81 -4.61 2.31
C ARG A 468 15.99 -3.29 2.21
N GLU A 469 16.53 -2.20 2.75
CA GLU A 469 16.15 -0.83 2.35
C GLU A 469 16.47 -0.57 0.87
N TYR A 470 15.56 0.11 0.17
CA TYR A 470 15.72 0.49 -1.24
C TYR A 470 15.29 1.94 -1.46
N LYS A 471 15.91 2.62 -2.45
CA LYS A 471 15.53 3.99 -2.86
C LYS A 471 14.79 3.98 -4.21
N ARG A 472 13.68 4.72 -4.26
CA ARG A 472 12.79 4.89 -5.41
C ARG A 472 13.46 5.66 -6.55
N ALA A 473 13.44 5.12 -7.77
CA ALA A 473 13.68 5.93 -8.97
C ALA A 473 12.38 6.63 -9.38
N SER A 474 12.38 7.96 -9.46
CA SER A 474 11.27 8.72 -10.06
C SER A 474 11.26 8.52 -11.57
N SER A 475 10.10 8.68 -12.23
CA SER A 475 9.98 8.56 -13.70
C SER A 475 10.98 9.46 -14.45
N ALA A 476 11.35 10.61 -13.87
CA ALA A 476 12.38 11.51 -14.38
C ALA A 476 13.79 10.90 -14.47
N ARG A 477 14.10 9.84 -13.69
CA ARG A 477 15.38 9.09 -13.75
C ARG A 477 15.36 7.94 -14.77
N LEU A 478 14.18 7.51 -15.21
CA LEU A 478 13.99 6.44 -16.20
C LEU A 478 14.08 6.95 -17.65
N GLN A 479 14.24 8.26 -17.85
CA GLN A 479 14.64 8.80 -19.14
C GLN A 479 16.17 8.69 -19.27
N LYS A 480 16.63 8.01 -20.34
CA LYS A 480 18.04 7.83 -20.73
C LYS A 480 18.90 9.05 -20.34
N SER A 481 19.84 8.83 -19.43
CA SER A 481 20.92 9.78 -19.15
C SER A 481 21.70 10.07 -20.44
N LYS A 482 21.98 11.36 -20.71
CA LYS A 482 22.75 11.83 -21.88
C LYS A 482 24.26 11.55 -21.79
N ASN A 483 24.73 10.78 -20.79
CA ASN A 483 26.16 10.52 -20.57
C ASN A 483 26.65 9.31 -21.36
N ALA A 484 27.93 9.32 -21.75
CA ALA A 484 28.56 8.25 -22.54
C ALA A 484 28.49 6.89 -21.81
N GLU A 485 28.14 5.82 -22.55
CA GLU A 485 27.84 4.47 -22.04
C GLU A 485 28.89 3.89 -21.07
N TRP A 486 30.16 4.29 -21.19
CA TRP A 486 31.26 3.76 -20.37
C TRP A 486 31.36 4.38 -18.97
N SER A 487 30.76 5.55 -18.73
CA SER A 487 30.96 6.31 -17.50
C SER A 487 30.42 5.61 -16.26
N GLU A 488 29.36 4.83 -16.41
CA GLU A 488 28.75 4.05 -15.32
C GLU A 488 29.56 2.80 -14.95
N TYR A 489 30.47 2.33 -15.80
CA TYR A 489 31.22 1.08 -15.57
C TYR A 489 32.70 1.31 -15.28
N LEU A 490 33.30 2.33 -15.90
CA LEU A 490 34.72 2.61 -15.77
C LEU A 490 35.05 3.67 -14.70
N LEU A 491 34.04 4.36 -14.14
CA LEU A 491 34.23 5.40 -13.11
C LEU A 491 33.60 5.05 -11.77
N ARG A 492 34.30 5.42 -10.70
CA ARG A 492 33.81 5.40 -9.32
C ARG A 492 32.64 6.38 -9.19
N SER A 493 31.48 5.89 -8.77
CA SER A 493 30.20 6.59 -8.75
C SER A 493 29.68 6.85 -7.34
N SER A 494 30.03 6.01 -6.36
CA SER A 494 29.62 6.20 -4.96
C SER A 494 30.63 7.02 -4.15
N ALA A 495 30.22 7.46 -2.95
CA ALA A 495 31.13 8.11 -2.01
C ALA A 495 32.14 7.11 -1.40
N GLU A 496 31.70 5.87 -1.14
CA GLU A 496 32.55 4.78 -0.62
C GLU A 496 33.62 4.35 -1.63
N GLU A 497 33.27 4.23 -2.92
CA GLU A 497 34.26 3.93 -3.96
C GLU A 497 35.33 5.03 -4.07
N ARG A 498 35.03 6.25 -3.62
CA ARG A 498 35.96 7.39 -3.61
C ARG A 498 36.68 7.56 -2.27
N GLU A 499 36.49 6.64 -1.31
CA GLU A 499 37.19 6.64 -0.04
C GLU A 499 38.72 6.54 -0.28
N GLY A 500 39.48 7.35 0.45
CA GLY A 500 40.94 7.49 0.26
C GLY A 500 41.37 8.31 -0.96
N LEU A 501 40.46 8.72 -1.85
CA LEU A 501 40.77 9.60 -2.98
C LEU A 501 40.49 11.07 -2.64
N ARG A 502 41.22 11.98 -3.30
CA ARG A 502 41.02 13.41 -3.10
C ARG A 502 39.65 13.82 -3.63
N GLN A 503 38.84 14.41 -2.75
CA GLN A 503 37.52 14.98 -3.08
C GLN A 503 37.63 16.31 -3.84
N VAL A 504 38.79 16.95 -3.76
CA VAL A 504 39.12 18.19 -4.45
C VAL A 504 40.50 18.02 -5.06
N VAL A 505 40.64 18.33 -6.35
CA VAL A 505 41.92 18.25 -7.06
C VAL A 505 42.23 19.62 -7.66
N GLU A 506 43.37 20.19 -7.27
CA GLU A 506 43.92 21.35 -7.98
C GLU A 506 44.45 20.89 -9.34
N ILE A 507 43.98 21.55 -10.39
CA ILE A 507 44.29 21.23 -11.77
C ILE A 507 44.93 22.42 -12.48
N ILE A 508 45.85 22.15 -13.38
CA ILE A 508 46.54 23.12 -14.23
C ILE A 508 46.22 22.87 -15.70
N CYS A 509 46.08 23.95 -16.46
CA CYS A 509 45.83 23.85 -17.89
C CYS A 509 47.02 23.17 -18.58
N THR A 510 46.78 22.09 -19.31
CA THR A 510 47.87 21.32 -19.95
C THR A 510 48.57 22.10 -21.07
N SER A 511 47.91 23.11 -21.64
CA SER A 511 48.42 23.87 -22.79
C SER A 511 49.24 25.08 -22.36
N CYS A 512 48.70 25.99 -21.52
CA CYS A 512 49.46 27.18 -21.12
C CYS A 512 50.29 27.00 -19.85
N LYS A 513 50.01 25.97 -19.02
CA LYS A 513 50.70 25.69 -17.74
C LYS A 513 50.73 26.87 -16.75
N THR A 514 49.95 27.93 -16.96
CA THR A 514 49.95 29.13 -16.12
C THR A 514 48.67 29.31 -15.32
N GLN A 515 47.55 28.76 -15.79
CA GLN A 515 46.27 28.85 -15.10
C GLN A 515 46.02 27.59 -14.29
N THR A 516 45.74 27.75 -13.00
CA THR A 516 45.25 26.71 -12.11
C THR A 516 43.77 26.91 -11.80
N LEU A 517 43.06 25.81 -11.57
CA LEU A 517 41.67 25.76 -11.16
C LEU A 517 41.50 24.66 -10.10
N ARG A 518 40.41 24.75 -9.35
CA ARG A 518 40.02 23.73 -8.39
C ARG A 518 38.91 22.88 -8.98
N ASP A 519 39.07 21.56 -8.99
CA ASP A 519 38.02 20.61 -9.38
C ASP A 519 37.38 20.01 -8.12
N ASP A 520 36.18 20.49 -7.78
CA ASP A 520 35.39 20.04 -6.62
C ASP A 520 34.56 18.78 -6.92
N ALA A 521 34.57 18.29 -8.16
CA ALA A 521 33.89 17.07 -8.56
C ALA A 521 34.82 16.15 -9.37
N PRO A 522 35.98 15.75 -8.80
CA PRO A 522 36.95 14.94 -9.51
C PRO A 522 36.36 13.57 -9.83
N ARG A 523 36.56 13.12 -11.08
CA ARG A 523 36.12 11.80 -11.56
C ARG A 523 37.30 10.85 -11.54
N TRP A 524 37.11 9.67 -10.96
CA TRP A 524 38.15 8.66 -10.75
C TRP A 524 37.77 7.34 -11.40
N THR A 525 38.74 6.64 -12.00
CA THR A 525 38.49 5.31 -12.59
C THR A 525 38.33 4.23 -11.51
N THR A 526 37.65 3.14 -11.87
CA THR A 526 37.54 1.93 -11.04
C THR A 526 38.82 1.08 -11.00
N GLU A 527 39.93 1.58 -11.55
CA GLU A 527 41.21 0.86 -11.53
C GLU A 527 41.91 0.97 -10.16
N ASN A 528 42.89 0.10 -9.95
CA ASN A 528 43.81 0.16 -8.81
C ASN A 528 45.26 0.20 -9.32
N PRO A 529 46.02 1.30 -9.10
CA PRO A 529 45.59 2.55 -8.46
C PRO A 529 44.57 3.32 -9.33
N ALA A 530 43.69 4.09 -8.67
CA ALA A 530 42.67 4.89 -9.34
C ALA A 530 43.32 6.02 -10.15
N ARG A 531 42.83 6.25 -11.38
CA ARG A 531 43.31 7.34 -12.24
C ARG A 531 42.30 8.47 -12.31
N TYR A 532 42.78 9.71 -12.22
CA TYR A 532 41.99 10.92 -12.35
C TYR A 532 41.61 11.17 -13.82
N VAL A 533 40.33 11.38 -14.11
CA VAL A 533 39.86 11.64 -15.48
C VAL A 533 40.02 13.12 -15.80
N ARG A 534 40.98 13.42 -16.70
CA ARG A 534 41.30 14.79 -17.12
C ARG A 534 40.05 15.52 -17.63
N PRO A 535 39.59 16.59 -16.98
CA PRO A 535 38.45 17.35 -17.47
C PRO A 535 38.86 18.21 -18.66
N ARG A 536 37.89 18.48 -19.53
CA ARG A 536 38.02 19.46 -20.62
C ARG A 536 37.29 20.72 -20.21
N ARG A 537 38.01 21.82 -20.02
CA ARG A 537 37.46 23.11 -19.58
C ARG A 537 38.08 24.25 -20.38
N ALA A 538 37.36 25.36 -20.48
CA ALA A 538 37.87 26.57 -21.10
C ALA A 538 39.05 27.15 -20.32
N CYS A 539 40.09 27.62 -21.03
CA CYS A 539 41.27 28.26 -20.44
C CYS A 539 41.40 29.71 -20.91
N LYS A 540 41.44 30.63 -19.94
CA LYS A 540 41.59 32.08 -20.18
C LYS A 540 42.97 32.45 -20.71
N GLY A 541 44.00 31.65 -20.40
CA GLY A 541 45.36 31.84 -20.89
C GLY A 541 45.57 31.37 -22.33
N CYS A 542 44.96 30.25 -22.72
CA CYS A 542 45.13 29.66 -24.06
C CYS A 542 44.40 30.44 -25.17
N GLY A 543 43.40 31.26 -24.81
CA GLY A 543 42.71 32.14 -25.77
C GLY A 543 43.52 33.36 -26.21
N LYS A 544 44.59 33.73 -25.49
CA LYS A 544 45.37 34.96 -25.76
C LYS A 544 46.48 34.78 -26.81
N ASN A 545 46.88 33.55 -27.13
CA ASN A 545 47.93 33.26 -28.10
C ASN A 545 47.39 32.86 -29.50
N LEU A 546 46.08 32.95 -29.71
CA LEU A 546 45.42 32.73 -31.00
C LEU A 546 45.04 34.08 -31.64
N ASN A 547 46.03 34.95 -31.84
CA ASN A 547 46.01 36.01 -32.85
C ASN A 547 47.02 35.55 -33.90
N GLN A 548 46.70 35.25 -35.16
CA GLN A 548 46.16 36.17 -36.17
C GLN A 548 45.49 35.38 -37.32
N SER A 549 44.17 35.24 -37.32
CA SER A 549 43.41 35.23 -38.58
C SER A 549 42.01 35.77 -38.31
N ALA A 550 41.67 36.83 -39.02
CA ALA A 550 40.50 37.66 -38.78
C ALA A 550 39.20 36.86 -38.99
N SER A 551 38.46 36.63 -37.91
CA SER A 551 37.05 36.22 -37.98
C SER A 551 36.25 36.96 -36.90
N VAL A 552 35.18 37.62 -37.33
CA VAL A 552 34.36 38.60 -36.58
C VAL A 552 33.34 37.91 -35.65
N VAL A 553 33.70 36.74 -35.10
CA VAL A 553 32.87 36.02 -34.13
C VAL A 553 33.62 35.99 -32.80
N PRO A 554 33.01 36.33 -31.65
CA PRO A 554 33.67 36.24 -30.34
C PRO A 554 34.22 34.82 -30.16
N ALA A 555 35.54 34.69 -30.21
CA ALA A 555 36.21 33.40 -30.18
C ALA A 555 35.88 32.72 -28.85
N ARG A 556 35.15 31.59 -28.90
CA ARG A 556 34.94 30.74 -27.74
C ARG A 556 36.29 30.41 -27.13
N GLU A 557 36.43 30.63 -25.82
CA GLU A 557 37.65 30.26 -25.08
C GLU A 557 38.02 28.81 -25.43
N PRO A 558 39.27 28.54 -25.87
CA PRO A 558 39.66 27.22 -26.31
C PRO A 558 39.54 26.22 -25.15
N VAL A 559 38.80 25.14 -25.40
CA VAL A 559 38.59 24.06 -24.43
C VAL A 559 39.80 23.13 -24.46
N THR A 560 40.65 23.22 -23.43
CA THR A 560 41.86 22.41 -23.28
C THR A 560 41.65 21.30 -22.25
N TYR A 561 42.59 20.36 -22.20
CA TYR A 561 42.67 19.42 -21.08
C TYR A 561 43.29 20.11 -19.87
N TRP A 562 42.94 19.59 -18.70
CA TRP A 562 43.50 20.00 -17.43
C TRP A 562 43.99 18.75 -16.70
N GLU A 563 45.13 18.88 -16.03
CA GLU A 563 45.76 17.79 -15.28
C GLU A 563 46.02 18.23 -13.84
N PRO A 564 46.13 17.31 -12.87
CA PRO A 564 46.45 17.67 -11.50
C PRO A 564 47.78 18.42 -11.40
N VAL A 565 47.83 19.44 -10.54
CA VAL A 565 49.11 20.10 -10.17
C VAL A 565 50.03 19.10 -9.47
N ASP A 566 49.44 18.21 -8.67
CA ASP A 566 50.15 17.11 -8.03
C ASP A 566 50.44 15.98 -9.02
N VAL A 567 51.70 15.90 -9.45
CA VAL A 567 52.20 14.89 -10.40
C VAL A 567 52.13 13.46 -9.88
N SER A 568 51.93 13.24 -8.57
CA SER A 568 51.75 11.90 -8.01
C SER A 568 50.38 11.30 -8.33
N ILE A 569 49.44 12.10 -8.81
CA ILE A 569 48.09 11.65 -9.17
C ILE A 569 48.10 11.11 -10.60
N PRO A 570 47.94 9.79 -10.82
CA PRO A 570 47.93 9.24 -12.17
C PRO A 570 46.66 9.67 -12.90
N THR A 571 46.75 9.93 -14.21
CA THR A 571 45.63 10.48 -14.99
C THR A 571 45.25 9.62 -16.19
N ILE A 572 44.02 9.81 -16.69
CA ILE A 572 43.51 9.21 -17.93
C ILE A 572 42.64 10.22 -18.69
N SER A 573 42.59 10.16 -20.02
CA SER A 573 41.64 10.96 -20.81
C SER A 573 40.32 10.23 -21.01
N SER A 574 39.22 10.98 -21.19
CA SER A 574 37.93 10.40 -21.59
C SER A 574 38.02 9.64 -22.93
N SER A 575 38.87 10.07 -23.85
CA SER A 575 39.11 9.37 -25.12
C SER A 575 39.77 8.00 -24.90
N ALA A 576 40.72 7.89 -23.97
CA ALA A 576 41.34 6.62 -23.64
C ALA A 576 40.34 5.66 -22.98
N LEU A 577 39.46 6.16 -22.11
CA LEU A 577 38.37 5.36 -21.53
C LEU A 577 37.38 4.87 -22.60
N SER A 578 37.04 5.73 -23.56
CA SER A 578 36.20 5.34 -24.69
C SER A 578 36.88 4.28 -25.57
N ALA A 579 38.20 4.39 -25.79
CA ALA A 579 38.95 3.39 -26.55
C ALA A 579 39.03 2.06 -25.80
N MET A 580 39.26 2.08 -24.48
CA MET A 580 39.21 0.89 -23.63
C MET A 580 37.84 0.20 -23.70
N TRP A 581 36.76 0.97 -23.62
CA TRP A 581 35.39 0.46 -23.75
C TRP A 581 35.15 -0.24 -25.10
N SER A 582 35.56 0.41 -26.20
CA SER A 582 35.46 -0.18 -27.53
C SER A 582 36.30 -1.45 -27.68
N GLN A 583 37.50 -1.49 -27.10
CA GLN A 583 38.37 -2.67 -27.12
C GLN A 583 37.78 -3.85 -26.33
N LEU A 584 37.12 -3.58 -25.20
CA LEU A 584 36.41 -4.61 -24.44
C LEU A 584 35.28 -5.22 -25.28
N LYS A 585 34.41 -4.38 -25.87
CA LYS A 585 33.34 -4.83 -26.76
C LYS A 585 33.88 -5.62 -27.95
N ALA A 586 34.95 -5.15 -28.59
CA ALA A 586 35.59 -5.85 -29.72
C ALA A 586 36.19 -7.21 -29.33
N ALA A 587 36.60 -7.38 -28.08
CA ALA A 587 37.09 -8.65 -27.53
C ALA A 587 35.95 -9.61 -27.11
N GLY A 588 34.70 -9.34 -27.47
CA GLY A 588 33.54 -10.14 -27.06
C GLY A 588 33.14 -9.95 -25.61
N CYS A 589 33.69 -8.93 -24.95
CA CYS A 589 33.44 -8.61 -23.54
C CYS A 589 32.69 -7.28 -23.47
N ASP A 590 31.37 -7.30 -23.68
CA ASP A 590 30.55 -6.11 -23.45
C ASP A 590 30.32 -5.93 -21.94
N PRO A 591 30.92 -4.92 -21.28
CA PRO A 591 30.79 -4.80 -19.83
C PRO A 591 29.35 -4.53 -19.37
N THR A 592 28.45 -4.11 -20.26
CA THR A 592 27.02 -3.96 -19.96
C THR A 592 26.28 -5.28 -19.80
N GLN A 593 26.85 -6.39 -20.27
CA GLN A 593 26.29 -7.74 -20.12
C GLN A 593 26.69 -8.39 -18.80
N TYR A 594 27.55 -7.75 -18.01
CA TYR A 594 28.03 -8.26 -16.74
C TYR A 594 27.70 -7.27 -15.62
N PRO A 595 27.34 -7.77 -14.43
CA PRO A 595 27.07 -6.89 -13.30
C PRO A 595 28.33 -6.11 -12.91
N ARG A 596 28.20 -4.79 -12.72
CA ARG A 596 29.29 -3.95 -12.22
C ARG A 596 29.74 -4.47 -10.85
N ARG A 597 30.95 -5.03 -10.81
CA ARG A 597 31.56 -5.56 -9.59
C ARG A 597 32.63 -4.59 -9.07
N PRO A 598 32.47 -4.00 -7.87
CA PRO A 598 33.43 -3.03 -7.33
C PRO A 598 34.79 -3.66 -6.98
N ASP A 599 34.85 -4.98 -6.88
CA ASP A 599 36.06 -5.77 -6.63
C ASP A 599 36.80 -6.19 -7.92
N ILE A 600 36.20 -5.98 -9.10
CA ILE A 600 36.88 -6.18 -10.39
C ILE A 600 37.57 -4.88 -10.77
N TYR A 601 38.83 -4.75 -10.35
CA TYR A 601 39.69 -3.66 -10.75
C TYR A 601 40.26 -3.96 -12.14
N TRP A 602 40.04 -3.07 -13.11
CA TRP A 602 40.55 -3.19 -14.48
C TRP A 602 42.06 -2.91 -14.54
N SER A 603 42.88 -3.71 -13.87
CA SER A 603 44.33 -3.59 -13.94
C SER A 603 44.87 -4.11 -15.29
N LYS A 604 46.20 -4.14 -15.45
CA LYS A 604 46.92 -4.42 -16.71
C LYS A 604 46.69 -5.82 -17.33
N TYR A 605 45.76 -6.62 -16.84
CA TYR A 605 45.38 -7.90 -17.43
C TYR A 605 44.96 -7.76 -18.89
N ASN A 606 45.28 -8.77 -19.70
CA ASN A 606 44.86 -8.79 -21.09
C ASN A 606 43.33 -8.99 -21.19
N ASN A 607 42.73 -8.66 -22.34
CA ASN A 607 41.27 -8.68 -22.49
C ASN A 607 40.65 -10.08 -22.29
N LEU A 608 41.43 -11.15 -22.48
CA LEU A 608 41.03 -12.54 -22.28
C LEU A 608 40.92 -12.92 -20.80
N GLU A 609 41.86 -12.46 -19.97
CA GLU A 609 41.80 -12.63 -18.51
C GLU A 609 40.62 -11.86 -17.91
N LYS A 610 40.36 -10.66 -18.44
CA LYS A 610 39.18 -9.85 -18.05
C LYS A 610 37.87 -10.56 -18.37
N ALA A 611 37.76 -11.17 -19.55
CA ALA A 611 36.60 -11.98 -19.92
C ALA A 611 36.42 -13.20 -18.99
N ARG A 612 37.50 -13.89 -18.62
CA ARG A 612 37.45 -15.00 -17.65
C ARG A 612 36.99 -14.57 -16.25
N MET A 613 37.48 -13.43 -15.74
CA MET A 613 37.08 -12.91 -14.43
C MET A 613 35.58 -12.56 -14.39
N LEU A 614 35.03 -12.08 -15.51
CA LEU A 614 33.60 -11.75 -15.64
C LEU A 614 32.70 -12.98 -15.82
N GLN A 615 33.23 -14.08 -16.35
CA GLN A 615 32.51 -15.36 -16.55
C GLN A 615 32.51 -16.28 -15.32
N GLY A 616 33.03 -15.85 -14.17
CA GLY A 616 32.92 -16.59 -12.91
C GLY A 616 33.89 -17.78 -12.75
N GLY A 617 34.92 -17.89 -13.60
CA GLY A 617 35.92 -18.97 -13.51
C GLY A 617 37.02 -18.70 -12.49
N GLY A 618 36.87 -19.26 -11.28
CA GLY A 618 37.99 -19.71 -10.43
C GLY A 618 38.67 -18.67 -9.53
N SER A 619 38.53 -18.90 -8.22
CA SER A 619 39.46 -18.45 -7.17
C SER A 619 40.88 -18.92 -7.49
N MET A 620 41.86 -18.01 -7.57
CA MET A 620 43.25 -18.40 -7.35
C MET A 620 43.43 -18.64 -5.85
N THR A 621 43.47 -19.92 -5.48
CA THR A 621 44.26 -20.37 -4.33
C THR A 621 45.68 -19.82 -4.51
N VAL A 622 46.13 -19.02 -3.54
CA VAL A 622 47.55 -18.79 -3.31
C VAL A 622 48.15 -20.15 -2.99
N THR A 623 48.85 -20.74 -3.94
CA THR A 623 49.72 -21.88 -3.67
C THR A 623 50.86 -21.41 -2.78
N GLU A 624 50.98 -22.09 -1.64
CA GLU A 624 52.14 -22.04 -0.75
C GLU A 624 53.42 -22.17 -1.57
N VAL A 625 54.30 -21.17 -1.44
CA VAL A 625 55.72 -21.36 -1.67
C VAL A 625 56.32 -21.68 -0.32
N ASN A 626 56.83 -22.91 -0.21
CA ASN A 626 57.69 -23.40 0.87
C ASN A 626 58.75 -22.37 1.25
N VAL A 627 58.83 -22.03 2.53
CA VAL A 627 60.09 -21.67 3.19
C VAL A 627 60.14 -22.39 4.54
N GLU A 628 61.26 -23.07 4.74
CA GLU A 628 61.62 -23.95 5.85
C GLU A 628 61.67 -23.23 7.22
N SER A 629 61.37 -24.02 8.25
CA SER A 629 61.91 -24.02 9.63
C SER A 629 62.27 -22.70 10.33
N THR A 630 61.70 -22.46 11.52
CA THR A 630 62.34 -22.72 12.83
C THR A 630 61.48 -22.17 13.99
N ASP A 631 61.39 -23.00 15.03
CA ASP A 631 61.34 -22.70 16.47
C ASP A 631 60.07 -22.13 17.16
N ASP A 632 59.51 -23.02 18.01
CA ASP A 632 59.17 -22.85 19.42
C ASP A 632 58.53 -21.54 19.94
N ILE A 633 57.35 -21.67 20.59
CA ILE A 633 57.16 -21.51 22.05
C ILE A 633 55.69 -21.74 22.44
N LYS A 634 55.54 -22.48 23.54
CA LYS A 634 54.34 -22.88 24.29
C LYS A 634 53.51 -21.71 24.84
N ALA A 635 52.19 -21.88 24.95
CA ALA A 635 51.43 -21.94 26.23
C ALA A 635 49.94 -21.53 26.09
N GLU A 636 49.05 -22.46 26.44
CA GLU A 636 47.71 -22.19 27.00
C GLU A 636 47.81 -21.86 28.53
N PRO A 637 46.71 -21.71 29.30
CA PRO A 637 45.52 -20.85 29.16
C PRO A 637 45.20 -20.14 30.51
N LYS A 638 44.35 -19.10 30.58
CA LYS A 638 43.56 -18.80 31.81
C LYS A 638 42.24 -18.06 31.52
N LEU A 639 41.12 -18.68 31.93
CA LEU A 639 39.87 -18.03 32.37
C LEU A 639 40.13 -17.22 33.66
N PRO A 640 39.31 -16.19 33.98
CA PRO A 640 38.26 -16.42 34.97
C PRO A 640 36.94 -15.62 34.78
N THR A 641 35.86 -16.31 35.13
CA THR A 641 34.64 -15.92 35.86
C THR A 641 34.36 -14.44 36.20
N GLY A 642 33.11 -14.01 36.00
CA GLY A 642 32.55 -12.87 36.75
C GLY A 642 31.13 -12.46 36.34
N ARG A 643 30.12 -12.89 37.10
CA ARG A 643 28.74 -12.34 37.10
C ARG A 643 28.73 -10.93 37.70
N ARG A 644 27.99 -9.98 37.12
CA ARG A 644 26.97 -9.14 37.83
C ARG A 644 26.22 -8.16 36.93
N ALA A 645 24.90 -8.21 37.11
CA ALA A 645 23.83 -7.22 36.95
C ALA A 645 24.11 -5.85 36.31
N TYR A 646 23.29 -5.48 35.32
CA TYR A 646 23.06 -4.10 34.89
C TYR A 646 21.66 -3.63 35.29
N ALA A 647 21.62 -2.63 36.17
CA ALA A 647 20.47 -1.79 36.44
C ALA A 647 20.35 -0.73 35.33
N LYS A 648 19.14 -0.58 34.75
CA LYS A 648 18.83 0.48 33.77
C LYS A 648 18.53 1.79 34.50
N SER A 649 19.41 2.78 34.34
CA SER A 649 19.13 4.18 34.68
C SER A 649 18.43 4.88 33.50
N ARG A 650 17.33 5.56 33.81
CA ARG A 650 16.72 6.61 32.99
C ARG A 650 17.51 7.90 33.17
N LEU A 651 17.73 8.68 32.11
CA LEU A 651 17.48 10.13 32.01
C LEU A 651 17.96 10.69 30.64
N ARG A 652 17.24 11.71 30.17
CA ARG A 652 17.34 12.42 28.87
C ARG A 652 18.60 13.33 28.78
N PRO A 653 18.89 14.01 27.64
CA PRO A 653 18.26 15.32 27.31
C PRO A 653 18.02 15.52 25.79
N ARG A 654 16.88 16.09 25.34
CA ARG A 654 16.62 17.52 25.03
C ARG A 654 17.78 18.27 24.35
N THR A 655 17.54 18.70 23.11
CA THR A 655 18.20 19.89 22.52
C THR A 655 17.13 20.80 21.93
N VAL A 656 17.06 22.00 22.50
CA VAL A 656 16.36 23.18 22.00
C VAL A 656 17.42 24.01 21.27
N HIS A 657 17.12 24.51 20.07
CA HIS A 657 17.80 25.69 19.56
C HIS A 657 16.78 26.71 19.06
N SER A 658 16.68 27.80 19.81
CA SER A 658 16.16 29.10 19.40
C SER A 658 17.35 30.06 19.31
N MET A 659 17.42 30.88 18.25
CA MET A 659 17.83 32.30 18.19
C MET A 659 17.48 32.77 16.77
N LEU A 660 16.51 33.67 16.55
CA LEU A 660 16.57 35.14 16.64
C LEU A 660 17.57 35.77 15.65
N ASN A 661 17.07 36.44 14.60
CA ASN A 661 17.11 37.90 14.47
C ASN A 661 16.50 38.39 13.13
N GLU A 662 15.92 39.60 13.24
CA GLU A 662 15.27 40.49 12.24
C GLU A 662 13.84 40.18 11.78
#